data_AF-A0A2N0TZA1-F1
#
_entry.id   AF-A0A2N0TZA1-F1
#
_cell.length_a   1.000
_cell.length_b   1.000
_cell.length_c   1.000
_cell.angle_alpha   90.00
_cell.angle_beta   90.00
_cell.angle_gamma   90.00
#
_symmetry.space_group_name_H-M   'P 1'
#
loop_
_entity.id
_entity.type
_entity.pdbx_description
1 polymer ?
#
loop_
_entity_poly.entity_id
_entity_poly.type
_entity_poly.pdbx_seq_one_letter_code
_entity_poly.pdbx_strand_id
1 'polypeptide(L)'
;MEKPEDKKVRKEGAIAFMARNSIAANLLMIILIGGGIWTMFNIQKEVFPQFQLDYVEVNVVYPGAAPAEVEQGILLPVEEAIRGIQGIKEITSTANEGSGNILIELVAGTDRMQAFQDIDQGVRRIQTFPDDIERPQVNLQARQRDVMEIAIYGESDIWTLRILAERLRNRLLGDPQITQVEIGNVPDYVTHIEIPRHNLRQYNLTLGQVADIVAQSSEDVPAGAVETHSGEILLRMKERKQWAKEFGDITIVSSPSGARVSLQDIATITDGFEETGFHGQFNQSPSVDLSIYRIGDQSPLDIEETVLEIMEDFQLPPGVQFRIDSNSAEDYRERLSLLTENGIMAIVIVLVILALFLEYRLAFWVMMGMAISFIGGIIFLPLFGLSINMISMFGFLVVLGIVVDDAIVVGENIHEYRQKGLSAIDAAIAGTKDVSKPVIFSILTTIIAFVPLLFMPGETGKFWWPLPAVVIVILAVSLLEALFILPSHLGHLKEKKTKGWTARLEKLQESFAKGYERIIDKYYRPLLDLCLKYRYITLSAAVALLLIVGGYGYSDHMGMIMMPEVAADEIEAGVRLPVSTTPEQAARVAEEITESTRRMFDEHNLYEVAEGVKTNVRGQNFIDVEIVMLPPDERDMSARELIALWRDNIGDIAGVDQITFEAERGPGGYQQDISVDLSHADINVLEQASKTFLEQMEAFENTRDLNDNYDKGKVQYDFKLLPEGRNLGLTSNEVGRQVRDAFFGALAMRQLRSTNKIEVRVKLPLEERRDIDNLESFLVRTPTGVEVPLLDVVEVEQREAFTSINRRDGRRVVNVGMDVEPSNAVSQVLASVQNEVLPLLRADYPGLTWSFEGSQADMRESTNSLWSGFSMAMLIIYALLAIAFSSYSQPIIVLSAIPFGIVGAVIGHILLGYDLSVVSLMGVIALSGVVVNDSLIMIDYANKQRETSSVYEAIHEAGLRRFRPIMLTTLTTFGGLTPIILETSSQAEYLIPMAISLGFGIVFATSIILVIVPCLYLVLEDVSLLIKEGRIVKRKAEVTKA
;
A
#
# COMPACT_ATOMS: atom_id res chain seq x y z
N MET A 1 -13.13 22.94 75.95
CA MET A 1 -11.75 23.32 75.62
C MET A 1 -11.12 22.11 74.94
N GLU A 2 -11.09 22.18 73.61
CA GLU A 2 -10.72 21.09 72.70
C GLU A 2 -9.20 20.89 72.62
N LYS A 3 -8.82 19.63 72.42
CA LYS A 3 -7.47 19.20 72.02
C LYS A 3 -7.22 19.63 70.58
N PRO A 4 -5.99 20.06 70.20
CA PRO A 4 -5.67 20.24 68.80
C PRO A 4 -5.44 18.87 68.13
N GLU A 5 -6.14 18.66 67.02
CA GLU A 5 -6.03 17.51 66.14
C GLU A 5 -4.67 17.42 65.45
N ASP A 6 -4.14 16.21 65.45
CA ASP A 6 -2.91 15.79 64.79
C ASP A 6 -3.18 15.59 63.28
N LYS A 7 -3.18 16.67 62.49
CA LYS A 7 -3.22 16.58 61.01
C LYS A 7 -1.85 16.17 60.48
N LYS A 8 -1.59 14.86 60.41
CA LYS A 8 -0.52 14.28 59.59
C LYS A 8 -0.78 14.55 58.10
N VAL A 9 -0.22 15.64 57.59
CA VAL A 9 -0.10 15.88 56.14
C VAL A 9 0.80 14.77 55.56
N ARG A 10 0.26 13.93 54.68
CA ARG A 10 1.02 12.88 53.96
C ARG A 10 2.10 13.54 53.09
N LYS A 11 3.37 13.51 53.52
CA LYS A 11 4.55 13.92 52.73
C LYS A 11 5.07 12.80 51.83
N GLU A 12 4.22 12.16 51.04
CA GLU A 12 4.67 11.06 50.17
C GLU A 12 4.20 11.30 48.74
N GLY A 13 5.15 11.50 47.80
CA GLY A 13 4.86 11.65 46.37
C GLY A 13 4.22 10.41 45.75
N ALA A 14 3.69 10.52 44.52
CA ALA A 14 2.85 9.51 43.88
C ALA A 14 3.43 8.09 43.88
N ILE A 15 4.73 7.94 43.61
CA ILE A 15 5.45 6.64 43.65
C ILE A 15 5.40 6.02 45.05
N ALA A 16 5.61 6.81 46.10
CA ALA A 16 5.59 6.31 47.48
C ALA A 16 4.17 5.92 47.92
N PHE A 17 3.15 6.66 47.47
CA PHE A 17 1.76 6.30 47.70
C PHE A 17 1.41 4.94 47.05
N MET A 18 1.76 4.75 45.78
CA MET A 18 1.48 3.51 45.04
C MET A 18 2.26 2.31 45.60
N ALA A 19 3.55 2.49 45.93
CA ALA A 19 4.37 1.42 46.50
C ALA A 19 3.86 0.91 47.87
N ARG A 20 3.29 1.79 48.70
CA ARG A 20 2.69 1.41 49.99
C ARG A 20 1.26 0.86 49.85
N ASN A 21 0.53 1.27 48.82
CA ASN A 21 -0.87 0.92 48.60
C ASN A 21 -1.02 -0.13 47.50
N SER A 22 -0.72 -1.38 47.85
CA SER A 22 -0.80 -2.50 46.91
C SER A 22 -2.19 -2.73 46.32
N ILE A 23 -3.26 -2.31 47.02
CA ILE A 23 -4.63 -2.40 46.49
C ILE A 23 -4.79 -1.48 45.27
N ALA A 24 -4.28 -0.25 45.33
CA ALA A 24 -4.37 0.69 44.21
C ALA A 24 -3.57 0.21 42.99
N ALA A 25 -2.34 -0.29 43.22
CA ALA A 25 -1.51 -0.86 42.16
C ALA A 25 -2.16 -2.10 41.52
N ASN A 26 -2.72 -3.02 42.35
CA ASN A 26 -3.40 -4.21 41.85
C ASN A 26 -4.68 -3.88 41.09
N LEU A 27 -5.46 -2.88 41.54
CA LEU A 27 -6.69 -2.48 40.88
C LEU A 27 -6.40 -1.84 39.52
N LEU A 28 -5.36 -1.00 39.43
CA LEU A 28 -4.89 -0.46 38.16
C LEU A 28 -4.42 -1.56 37.21
N MET A 29 -3.63 -2.52 37.72
CA MET A 29 -3.21 -3.69 36.96
C MET A 29 -4.40 -4.53 36.46
N ILE A 30 -5.40 -4.80 37.30
CA ILE A 30 -6.60 -5.56 36.92
C ILE A 30 -7.43 -4.80 35.89
N ILE A 31 -7.52 -3.47 35.98
CA ILE A 31 -8.21 -2.65 34.97
C ILE A 31 -7.47 -2.75 33.63
N LEU A 32 -6.14 -2.64 33.62
CA LEU A 32 -5.34 -2.76 32.39
C LEU A 32 -5.45 -4.15 31.76
N ILE A 33 -5.34 -5.22 32.57
CA ILE A 33 -5.46 -6.60 32.07
C ILE A 33 -6.90 -6.88 31.62
N GLY A 34 -7.88 -6.62 32.48
CA GLY A 34 -9.28 -6.94 32.21
C GLY A 34 -9.87 -6.12 31.08
N GLY A 35 -9.57 -4.81 31.04
CA GLY A 35 -9.96 -3.94 29.94
C GLY A 35 -9.28 -4.36 28.63
N GLY A 36 -7.99 -4.67 28.67
CA GLY A 36 -7.22 -5.08 27.50
C GLY A 36 -7.71 -6.39 26.90
N ILE A 37 -7.97 -7.40 27.74
CA ILE A 37 -8.56 -8.67 27.30
C ILE A 37 -9.97 -8.45 26.73
N TRP A 38 -10.79 -7.62 27.38
CA TRP A 38 -12.11 -7.30 26.85
C TRP A 38 -12.04 -6.61 25.49
N THR A 39 -11.14 -5.63 25.32
CA THR A 39 -10.94 -4.95 24.03
C THR A 39 -10.36 -5.90 22.98
N MET A 40 -9.44 -6.80 23.34
CA MET A 40 -8.86 -7.81 22.42
C MET A 40 -9.93 -8.69 21.74
N PHE A 41 -11.05 -8.98 22.41
CA PHE A 41 -12.15 -9.74 21.80
C PHE A 41 -13.11 -8.90 20.96
N ASN A 42 -13.12 -7.57 21.13
CA ASN A 42 -14.08 -6.66 20.47
C ASN A 42 -13.45 -5.75 19.40
N ILE A 43 -12.12 -5.64 19.37
CA ILE A 43 -11.40 -4.84 18.39
C ILE A 43 -11.50 -5.47 16.99
N GLN A 44 -11.56 -4.62 15.97
CA GLN A 44 -11.60 -5.07 14.58
C GLN A 44 -10.31 -5.81 14.20
N LYS A 45 -10.47 -6.86 13.39
CA LYS A 45 -9.40 -7.71 12.87
C LYS A 45 -9.30 -7.53 11.37
N GLU A 46 -8.11 -7.25 10.87
CA GLU A 46 -7.84 -6.99 9.46
C GLU A 46 -6.51 -7.59 9.02
N VAL A 47 -6.38 -7.94 7.75
CA VAL A 47 -5.08 -8.30 7.15
C VAL A 47 -4.18 -7.06 7.09
N PHE A 48 -4.66 -6.04 6.38
CA PHE A 48 -3.98 -4.76 6.20
C PHE A 48 -4.72 -3.63 6.92
N PRO A 49 -4.02 -2.58 7.38
CA PRO A 49 -4.67 -1.47 8.05
C PRO A 49 -5.69 -0.79 7.16
N GLN A 50 -6.85 -0.46 7.75
CA GLN A 50 -7.84 0.38 7.09
C GLN A 50 -7.28 1.79 6.86
N PHE A 51 -7.10 2.15 5.59
CA PHE A 51 -6.92 3.54 5.19
C PHE A 51 -7.84 3.90 4.04
N GLN A 52 -8.20 5.17 3.99
CA GLN A 52 -9.02 5.73 2.94
C GLN A 52 -8.12 6.40 1.90
N LEU A 53 -8.42 6.15 0.62
CA LEU A 53 -7.74 6.77 -0.51
C LEU A 53 -8.12 8.25 -0.60
N ASP A 54 -7.14 9.14 -0.68
CA ASP A 54 -7.38 10.59 -0.79
C ASP A 54 -7.62 10.97 -2.26
N TYR A 55 -8.50 10.24 -2.94
CA TYR A 55 -8.78 10.45 -4.36
C TYR A 55 -10.27 10.74 -4.60
N VAL A 56 -10.54 11.69 -5.48
CA VAL A 56 -11.86 11.91 -6.08
C VAL A 56 -11.73 11.65 -7.57
N GLU A 57 -12.61 10.82 -8.09
CA GLU A 57 -12.66 10.47 -9.50
C GLU A 57 -13.87 11.14 -10.17
N VAL A 58 -13.65 11.74 -11.33
CA VAL A 58 -14.70 12.25 -12.19
C VAL A 58 -14.65 11.49 -13.52
N ASN A 59 -15.69 10.73 -13.81
CA ASN A 59 -15.86 10.02 -15.08
C ASN A 59 -17.00 10.66 -15.88
N VAL A 60 -16.75 10.92 -17.16
CA VAL A 60 -17.74 11.45 -18.08
C VAL A 60 -17.70 10.66 -19.39
N VAL A 61 -18.78 9.95 -19.68
CA VAL A 61 -18.91 9.17 -20.91
C VAL A 61 -19.45 10.08 -22.03
N TYR A 62 -18.79 10.07 -23.18
CA TYR A 62 -19.18 10.79 -24.39
C TYR A 62 -19.12 9.84 -25.61
N PRO A 63 -20.11 8.93 -25.76
CA PRO A 63 -20.00 7.79 -26.66
C PRO A 63 -19.69 8.17 -28.11
N GLY A 64 -18.61 7.61 -28.66
CA GLY A 64 -18.18 7.82 -30.04
C GLY A 64 -17.44 9.14 -30.32
N ALA A 65 -17.14 9.93 -29.29
CA ALA A 65 -16.31 11.13 -29.44
C ALA A 65 -14.82 10.78 -29.52
N ALA A 66 -14.09 11.52 -30.36
CA ALA A 66 -12.64 11.38 -30.46
C ALA A 66 -11.94 11.94 -29.20
N PRO A 67 -10.76 11.42 -28.80
CA PRO A 67 -10.04 11.90 -27.61
C PRO A 67 -9.79 13.42 -27.58
N ALA A 68 -9.55 14.05 -28.73
CA ALA A 68 -9.40 15.51 -28.80
C ALA A 68 -10.70 16.26 -28.48
N GLU A 69 -11.86 15.73 -28.85
CA GLU A 69 -13.16 16.29 -28.51
C GLU A 69 -13.47 16.10 -27.03
N VAL A 70 -13.12 14.94 -26.46
CA VAL A 70 -13.20 14.67 -25.03
C VAL A 70 -12.30 15.61 -24.23
N GLU A 71 -11.06 15.81 -24.65
CA GLU A 71 -10.16 16.77 -24.00
C GLU A 71 -10.78 18.18 -24.00
N GLN A 72 -11.22 18.66 -25.16
CA GLN A 72 -11.70 20.03 -25.32
C GLN A 72 -13.07 20.28 -24.68
N GLY A 73 -13.98 19.30 -24.76
CA GLY A 73 -15.37 19.40 -24.32
C GLY A 73 -15.62 18.89 -22.90
N ILE A 74 -14.73 18.07 -22.34
CA ILE A 74 -14.90 17.45 -21.01
C ILE A 74 -13.73 17.77 -20.09
N LEU A 75 -12.51 17.35 -20.43
CA LEU A 75 -11.39 17.45 -19.49
C LEU A 75 -11.07 18.91 -19.16
N LEU A 76 -10.87 19.76 -20.17
CA LEU A 76 -10.54 21.17 -19.95
C LEU A 76 -11.60 21.92 -19.12
N PRO A 77 -12.92 21.80 -19.40
CA PRO A 77 -13.94 22.38 -18.54
C PRO A 77 -13.91 21.86 -17.10
N VAL A 78 -13.70 20.55 -16.90
CA VAL A 78 -13.63 19.96 -15.56
C VAL A 78 -12.40 20.45 -14.81
N GLU A 79 -11.21 20.32 -15.40
CA GLU A 79 -9.93 20.77 -14.85
C GLU A 79 -10.02 22.25 -14.42
N GLU A 80 -10.54 23.13 -15.29
CA GLU A 80 -10.65 24.56 -15.00
C GLU A 80 -11.66 24.85 -13.86
N ALA A 81 -12.77 24.10 -13.81
CA ALA A 81 -13.78 24.28 -12.76
C ALA A 81 -13.28 23.87 -11.37
N ILE A 82 -12.40 22.85 -11.30
CA ILE A 82 -11.93 22.29 -10.01
C ILE A 82 -10.57 22.83 -9.57
N ARG A 83 -9.74 23.38 -10.48
CA ARG A 83 -8.38 23.88 -10.17
C ARG A 83 -8.34 24.91 -9.02
N GLY A 84 -9.42 25.65 -8.80
CA GLY A 84 -9.54 26.64 -7.72
C GLY A 84 -9.94 26.08 -6.35
N ILE A 85 -10.23 24.77 -6.24
CA ILE A 85 -10.68 24.12 -5.01
C ILE A 85 -9.47 23.87 -4.10
N GLN A 86 -9.61 24.24 -2.82
CA GLN A 86 -8.56 24.03 -1.82
C GLN A 86 -8.47 22.55 -1.45
N GLY A 87 -7.25 22.08 -1.20
CA GLY A 87 -7.01 20.69 -0.76
C GLY A 87 -6.81 19.69 -1.90
N ILE A 88 -6.74 20.14 -3.16
CA ILE A 88 -6.26 19.32 -4.28
C ILE A 88 -4.73 19.36 -4.30
N LYS A 89 -4.09 18.18 -4.31
CA LYS A 89 -2.64 18.00 -4.46
C LYS A 89 -2.25 17.93 -5.93
N GLU A 90 -2.94 17.08 -6.69
CA GLU A 90 -2.63 16.79 -8.09
C GLU A 90 -3.90 16.46 -8.88
N ILE A 91 -3.90 16.80 -10.18
CA ILE A 91 -4.96 16.41 -11.12
C ILE A 91 -4.33 15.67 -12.30
N THR A 92 -4.69 14.40 -12.44
CA THR A 92 -4.34 13.55 -13.60
C THR A 92 -5.61 13.33 -14.42
N SER A 93 -5.52 13.45 -15.74
CA SER A 93 -6.67 13.33 -16.62
C SER A 93 -6.31 12.61 -17.91
N THR A 94 -7.20 11.71 -18.33
CA THR A 94 -7.03 10.92 -19.55
C THR A 94 -8.28 11.05 -20.40
N ALA A 95 -8.11 11.49 -21.64
CA ALA A 95 -9.16 11.48 -22.64
C ALA A 95 -9.00 10.22 -23.46
N ASN A 96 -9.96 9.31 -23.35
CA ASN A 96 -10.05 8.10 -24.14
C ASN A 96 -11.12 8.27 -25.24
N GLU A 97 -11.11 7.38 -26.22
CA GLU A 97 -12.20 7.28 -27.17
C GLU A 97 -13.52 7.05 -26.40
N GLY A 98 -14.48 7.96 -26.59
CA GLY A 98 -15.79 7.82 -25.97
C GLY A 98 -15.90 8.16 -24.46
N SER A 99 -14.83 8.54 -23.76
CA SER A 99 -14.89 8.85 -22.31
C SER A 99 -13.72 9.70 -21.81
N GLY A 100 -13.97 10.54 -20.80
CA GLY A 100 -12.95 11.29 -20.08
C GLY A 100 -12.89 10.88 -18.60
N ASN A 101 -11.68 10.58 -18.12
CA ASN A 101 -11.39 10.23 -16.73
C ASN A 101 -10.52 11.32 -16.10
N ILE A 102 -10.93 11.84 -14.94
CA ILE A 102 -10.15 12.81 -14.15
C ILE A 102 -9.96 12.21 -12.76
N LEU A 103 -8.72 11.94 -12.39
CA LEU A 103 -8.32 11.50 -11.06
C LEU A 103 -7.71 12.68 -10.30
N ILE A 104 -8.26 12.97 -9.12
CA ILE A 104 -7.90 14.14 -8.31
C ILE A 104 -7.32 13.63 -6.99
N GLU A 105 -6.02 13.79 -6.78
CA GLU A 105 -5.38 13.50 -5.50
C GLU A 105 -5.62 14.68 -4.53
N LEU A 106 -6.02 14.38 -3.31
CA LEU A 106 -6.24 15.35 -2.24
C LEU A 106 -5.02 15.44 -1.33
N VAL A 107 -4.77 16.62 -0.79
CA VAL A 107 -3.74 16.83 0.23
C VAL A 107 -4.10 16.05 1.49
N ALA A 108 -3.14 15.29 2.02
CA ALA A 108 -3.32 14.49 3.23
C ALA A 108 -3.87 15.33 4.40
N GLY A 109 -4.91 14.81 5.06
CA GLY A 109 -5.58 15.47 6.19
C GLY A 109 -6.71 16.44 5.79
N THR A 110 -6.97 16.63 4.49
CA THR A 110 -8.16 17.34 4.00
C THR A 110 -9.43 16.57 4.36
N ASP A 111 -10.53 17.28 4.66
CA ASP A 111 -11.85 16.63 4.75
C ASP A 111 -12.27 16.16 3.36
N ARG A 112 -12.15 14.85 3.14
CA ARG A 112 -12.45 14.18 1.87
C ARG A 112 -13.88 14.41 1.42
N MET A 113 -14.83 14.43 2.34
CA MET A 113 -16.25 14.62 2.01
C MET A 113 -16.51 16.06 1.60
N GLN A 114 -15.87 17.03 2.27
CA GLN A 114 -15.93 18.43 1.87
C GLN A 114 -15.30 18.64 0.48
N ALA A 115 -14.09 18.11 0.25
CA ALA A 115 -13.41 18.21 -1.04
C ALA A 115 -14.25 17.56 -2.16
N PHE A 116 -14.78 16.37 -1.93
CA PHE A 116 -15.71 15.70 -2.84
C PHE A 116 -16.94 16.56 -3.17
N GLN A 117 -17.58 17.16 -2.16
CA GLN A 117 -18.74 18.03 -2.36
C GLN A 117 -18.38 19.30 -3.15
N ASP A 118 -17.22 19.89 -2.89
CA ASP A 118 -16.75 21.07 -3.61
C ASP A 118 -16.45 20.72 -5.08
N ILE A 119 -15.84 19.55 -5.35
CA ILE A 119 -15.58 19.03 -6.68
C ILE A 119 -16.88 18.71 -7.43
N ASP A 120 -17.80 17.96 -6.82
CA ASP A 120 -19.12 17.65 -7.39
C ASP A 120 -19.90 18.93 -7.74
N GLN A 121 -19.87 19.93 -6.85
CA GLN A 121 -20.47 21.23 -7.15
C GLN A 121 -19.75 21.98 -8.27
N GLY A 122 -18.42 21.90 -8.35
CA GLY A 122 -17.63 22.47 -9.44
C GLY A 122 -18.02 21.88 -10.79
N VAL A 123 -18.06 20.54 -10.88
CA VAL A 123 -18.45 19.79 -12.08
C VAL A 123 -19.90 20.10 -12.48
N ARG A 124 -20.84 20.11 -11.53
CA ARG A 124 -22.26 20.39 -11.81
C ARG A 124 -22.55 21.82 -12.31
N ARG A 125 -21.64 22.77 -12.08
CA ARG A 125 -21.79 24.16 -12.56
C ARG A 125 -21.41 24.32 -14.03
N ILE A 126 -20.75 23.33 -14.63
CA ILE A 126 -20.35 23.36 -16.03
C ILE A 126 -21.60 23.29 -16.91
N GLN A 127 -21.82 24.33 -17.71
CA GLN A 127 -22.91 24.41 -18.68
C GLN A 127 -22.44 24.19 -20.13
N THR A 128 -21.13 24.04 -20.32
CA THR A 128 -20.48 23.94 -21.64
C THR A 128 -20.22 22.50 -22.07
N PHE A 129 -20.71 21.50 -21.32
CA PHE A 129 -20.62 20.12 -21.75
C PHE A 129 -21.40 19.90 -23.06
N PRO A 130 -20.94 19.01 -23.95
CA PRO A 130 -21.71 18.60 -25.12
C PRO A 130 -23.07 17.99 -24.72
N ASP A 131 -24.11 18.18 -25.52
CA ASP A 131 -25.47 17.70 -25.20
C ASP A 131 -25.60 16.16 -25.17
N ASP A 132 -24.70 15.45 -25.87
CA ASP A 132 -24.72 13.99 -26.04
C ASP A 132 -23.92 13.22 -24.97
N ILE A 133 -23.37 13.90 -23.95
CA ILE A 133 -22.67 13.20 -22.86
C ILE A 133 -23.65 12.47 -21.95
N GLU A 134 -23.17 11.41 -21.31
CA GLU A 134 -23.86 10.87 -20.13
C GLU A 134 -23.63 11.79 -18.93
N ARG A 135 -24.44 11.61 -17.87
CA ARG A 135 -24.31 12.43 -16.66
C ARG A 135 -22.92 12.20 -16.04
N PRO A 136 -22.13 13.27 -15.79
CA PRO A 136 -20.87 13.15 -15.08
C PRO A 136 -21.06 12.42 -13.75
N GLN A 137 -20.21 11.43 -13.50
CA GLN A 137 -20.17 10.72 -12.24
C GLN A 137 -18.96 11.22 -11.45
N VAL A 138 -19.22 11.76 -10.26
CA VAL A 138 -18.18 12.15 -9.31
C VAL A 138 -18.26 11.15 -8.17
N ASN A 139 -17.17 10.41 -7.95
CA ASN A 139 -17.07 9.37 -6.95
C ASN A 139 -15.90 9.67 -6.01
N LEU A 140 -16.15 9.58 -4.71
CA LEU A 140 -15.06 9.55 -3.73
C LEU A 140 -14.51 8.12 -3.72
N GLN A 141 -13.26 7.95 -4.14
CA GLN A 141 -12.66 6.63 -4.22
C GLN A 141 -12.61 6.00 -2.83
N ALA A 142 -13.19 4.81 -2.73
CA ALA A 142 -13.22 4.03 -1.51
C ALA A 142 -12.67 2.66 -1.86
N ARG A 143 -11.67 2.20 -1.10
CA ARG A 143 -11.16 0.85 -1.26
C ARG A 143 -12.26 -0.14 -0.87
N GLN A 144 -12.86 -0.78 -1.86
CA GLN A 144 -13.71 -1.95 -1.63
C GLN A 144 -12.84 -3.04 -1.01
N ARG A 145 -13.38 -3.71 0.00
CA ARG A 145 -12.62 -4.69 0.79
C ARG A 145 -12.89 -6.05 0.20
N ASP A 146 -12.02 -6.48 -0.69
CA ASP A 146 -12.02 -7.86 -1.15
C ASP A 146 -11.84 -8.80 0.05
N VAL A 147 -12.51 -9.93 -0.01
CA VAL A 147 -12.43 -11.02 0.97
C VAL A 147 -12.05 -12.30 0.27
N MET A 148 -12.73 -12.61 -0.84
CA MET A 148 -12.50 -13.79 -1.65
C MET A 148 -12.84 -13.51 -3.10
N GLU A 149 -12.06 -14.08 -4.00
CA GLU A 149 -12.36 -14.16 -5.42
C GLU A 149 -12.49 -15.61 -5.85
N ILE A 150 -13.58 -15.93 -6.56
CA ILE A 150 -13.88 -17.28 -7.06
C ILE A 150 -13.98 -17.23 -8.57
N ALA A 151 -13.10 -17.95 -9.26
CA ALA A 151 -13.19 -18.16 -10.69
C ALA A 151 -13.94 -19.47 -11.00
N ILE A 152 -14.96 -19.40 -11.85
CA ILE A 152 -15.63 -20.56 -12.43
C ILE A 152 -15.13 -20.73 -13.87
N TYR A 153 -14.61 -21.90 -14.20
CA TYR A 153 -14.04 -22.18 -15.52
C TYR A 153 -14.38 -23.59 -16.02
N GLY A 154 -14.35 -23.80 -17.34
CA GLY A 154 -14.52 -25.13 -17.92
C GLY A 154 -14.86 -25.14 -19.41
N GLU A 155 -15.02 -26.34 -19.99
CA GLU A 155 -15.39 -26.54 -21.39
C GLU A 155 -16.88 -26.23 -21.63
N SER A 156 -17.27 -24.97 -21.46
CA SER A 156 -18.64 -24.49 -21.67
C SER A 156 -18.63 -23.13 -22.38
N ASP A 157 -19.74 -22.79 -23.03
CA ASP A 157 -19.90 -21.47 -23.63
C ASP A 157 -20.03 -20.39 -22.54
N ILE A 158 -19.48 -19.20 -22.82
CA ILE A 158 -19.48 -18.06 -21.88
C ILE A 158 -20.88 -17.67 -21.40
N TRP A 159 -21.91 -17.90 -22.23
CA TRP A 159 -23.29 -17.63 -21.85
C TRP A 159 -23.76 -18.56 -20.73
N THR A 160 -23.46 -19.85 -20.84
CA THR A 160 -23.74 -20.83 -19.77
C THR A 160 -22.97 -20.51 -18.50
N LEU A 161 -21.69 -20.16 -18.58
CA LEU A 161 -20.87 -19.78 -17.42
C LEU A 161 -21.38 -18.52 -16.74
N ARG A 162 -21.74 -17.47 -17.48
CA ARG A 162 -22.33 -16.25 -16.92
C ARG A 162 -23.64 -16.52 -16.18
N ILE A 163 -24.52 -17.36 -16.74
CA ILE A 163 -25.77 -17.75 -16.05
C ILE A 163 -25.46 -18.50 -14.74
N LEU A 164 -24.45 -19.37 -14.76
CA LEU A 164 -24.03 -20.10 -13.57
C LEU A 164 -23.47 -19.16 -12.49
N ALA A 165 -22.61 -18.22 -12.88
CA ALA A 165 -22.09 -17.17 -12.01
C ALA A 165 -23.21 -16.30 -11.44
N GLU A 166 -24.21 -15.89 -12.24
CA GLU A 166 -25.37 -15.14 -11.75
C GLU A 166 -26.19 -15.93 -10.72
N ARG A 167 -26.33 -17.25 -10.90
CA ARG A 167 -27.01 -18.12 -9.92
C ARG A 167 -26.20 -18.23 -8.63
N LEU A 168 -24.88 -18.43 -8.74
CA LEU A 168 -24.00 -18.47 -7.58
C LEU A 168 -24.04 -17.15 -6.82
N ARG A 169 -23.88 -16.01 -7.52
CA ARG A 169 -24.00 -14.66 -6.94
C ARG A 169 -25.31 -14.49 -6.17
N ASN A 170 -26.44 -14.86 -6.76
CA ASN A 170 -27.74 -14.72 -6.09
C ASN A 170 -27.89 -15.68 -4.89
N ARG A 171 -27.21 -16.84 -4.91
CA ARG A 171 -27.16 -17.78 -3.79
C ARG A 171 -26.30 -17.22 -2.64
N LEU A 172 -25.13 -16.67 -2.96
CA LEU A 172 -24.23 -15.99 -2.02
C LEU A 172 -24.93 -14.81 -1.35
N LEU A 173 -25.49 -13.88 -2.13
CA LEU A 173 -26.27 -12.73 -1.64
C LEU A 173 -27.57 -13.10 -0.91
N GLY A 174 -27.97 -14.38 -0.95
CA GLY A 174 -29.09 -14.88 -0.17
C GLY A 174 -28.77 -14.99 1.32
N ASP A 175 -27.48 -15.03 1.69
CA ASP A 175 -27.03 -15.03 3.07
C ASP A 175 -26.81 -13.61 3.60
N PRO A 176 -27.34 -13.24 4.78
CA PRO A 176 -27.18 -11.90 5.34
C PRO A 176 -25.73 -11.51 5.69
N GLN A 177 -24.81 -12.47 5.78
CA GLN A 177 -23.38 -12.19 5.99
C GLN A 177 -22.69 -11.68 4.72
N ILE A 178 -23.18 -12.06 3.54
CA ILE A 178 -22.59 -11.66 2.26
C ILE A 178 -23.39 -10.49 1.69
N THR A 179 -22.79 -9.29 1.72
CA THR A 179 -23.49 -8.05 1.38
C THR A 179 -23.30 -7.60 -0.05
N GLN A 180 -22.17 -7.96 -0.66
CA GLN A 180 -21.82 -7.53 -2.02
C GLN A 180 -21.01 -8.63 -2.72
N VAL A 181 -21.46 -8.97 -3.93
CA VAL A 181 -20.78 -9.90 -4.82
C VAL A 181 -20.90 -9.33 -6.23
N GLU A 182 -19.77 -9.17 -6.89
CA GLU A 182 -19.70 -8.66 -8.26
C GLU A 182 -19.23 -9.78 -9.20
N ILE A 183 -19.61 -9.70 -10.48
CA ILE A 183 -19.18 -10.66 -11.49
C ILE A 183 -18.20 -9.92 -12.40
N GLY A 184 -16.96 -10.40 -12.44
CA GLY A 184 -15.90 -9.91 -13.29
C GLY A 184 -15.80 -10.70 -14.59
N ASN A 185 -14.99 -10.18 -15.52
CA ASN A 185 -14.54 -10.91 -16.72
C ASN A 185 -15.66 -11.47 -17.61
N VAL A 186 -16.82 -10.78 -17.65
CA VAL A 186 -17.98 -11.16 -18.48
C VAL A 186 -18.34 -10.05 -19.45
N PRO A 187 -18.61 -10.38 -20.73
CA PRO A 187 -19.01 -9.39 -21.73
C PRO A 187 -20.46 -8.95 -21.52
N ASP A 188 -20.81 -7.69 -21.78
CA ASP A 188 -22.16 -7.15 -21.55
C ASP A 188 -23.24 -7.76 -22.44
N TYR A 189 -24.47 -7.93 -21.92
CA TYR A 189 -25.59 -8.43 -22.72
C TYR A 189 -26.10 -7.37 -23.69
N VAL A 190 -26.25 -7.77 -24.96
CA VAL A 190 -26.81 -6.91 -26.02
C VAL A 190 -27.84 -7.71 -26.82
N THR A 191 -28.96 -7.06 -27.14
CA THR A 191 -29.90 -7.56 -28.16
C THR A 191 -29.58 -6.89 -29.49
N HIS A 192 -29.06 -7.67 -30.44
CA HIS A 192 -28.70 -7.22 -31.78
C HIS A 192 -29.92 -7.33 -32.70
N ILE A 193 -30.28 -6.24 -33.37
CA ILE A 193 -31.28 -6.19 -34.45
C ILE A 193 -30.53 -5.80 -35.73
N GLU A 194 -30.23 -6.79 -36.57
CA GLU A 194 -29.44 -6.61 -37.78
C GLU A 194 -30.34 -6.55 -39.02
N ILE A 195 -30.33 -5.41 -39.72
CA ILE A 195 -31.22 -5.16 -40.86
C ILE A 195 -30.39 -4.92 -42.13
N PRO A 196 -30.42 -5.83 -43.11
CA PRO A 196 -29.70 -5.65 -44.37
C PRO A 196 -30.12 -4.38 -45.10
N ARG A 197 -29.18 -3.68 -45.76
CA ARG A 197 -29.44 -2.44 -46.52
C ARG A 197 -30.59 -2.62 -47.52
N HIS A 198 -30.65 -3.74 -48.24
CA HIS A 198 -31.69 -3.97 -49.25
C HIS A 198 -33.12 -3.99 -48.67
N ASN A 199 -33.30 -4.49 -47.45
CA ASN A 199 -34.60 -4.50 -46.77
C ASN A 199 -35.02 -3.10 -46.34
N LEU A 200 -34.09 -2.31 -45.77
CA LEU A 200 -34.34 -0.91 -45.43
C LEU A 200 -34.80 -0.11 -46.66
N ARG A 201 -34.17 -0.35 -47.81
CA ARG A 201 -34.52 0.28 -49.10
C ARG A 201 -35.89 -0.16 -49.60
N GLN A 202 -36.17 -1.47 -49.58
CA GLN A 202 -37.45 -2.02 -50.03
C GLN A 202 -38.64 -1.43 -49.28
N TYR A 203 -38.48 -1.20 -47.97
CA TYR A 203 -39.53 -0.64 -47.11
C TYR A 203 -39.40 0.87 -46.88
N ASN A 204 -38.40 1.52 -47.49
CA ASN A 204 -38.17 2.96 -47.43
C ASN A 204 -37.99 3.46 -45.97
N LEU A 205 -37.19 2.74 -45.18
CA LEU A 205 -36.89 2.98 -43.77
C LEU A 205 -35.41 3.29 -43.53
N THR A 206 -35.09 3.88 -42.39
CA THR A 206 -33.72 4.06 -41.88
C THR A 206 -33.55 3.27 -40.58
N LEU A 207 -32.31 2.99 -40.18
CA LEU A 207 -32.02 2.27 -38.93
C LEU A 207 -32.57 3.02 -37.71
N GLY A 208 -32.33 4.34 -37.62
CA GLY A 208 -32.89 5.18 -36.57
C GLY A 208 -34.42 5.16 -36.49
N GLN A 209 -35.12 5.18 -37.64
CA GLN A 209 -36.59 5.04 -37.65
C GLN A 209 -37.06 3.70 -37.11
N VAL A 210 -36.34 2.61 -37.43
CA VAL A 210 -36.68 1.30 -36.87
C VAL A 210 -36.39 1.26 -35.37
N ALA A 211 -35.28 1.85 -34.93
CA ALA A 211 -34.96 1.99 -33.51
C ALA A 211 -36.05 2.75 -32.74
N ASP A 212 -36.56 3.85 -33.29
CA ASP A 212 -37.68 4.61 -32.71
C ASP A 212 -38.97 3.78 -32.63
N ILE A 213 -39.30 3.00 -33.67
CA ILE A 213 -40.47 2.11 -33.66
C ILE A 213 -40.31 1.02 -32.59
N VAL A 214 -39.13 0.42 -32.47
CA VAL A 214 -38.82 -0.57 -31.44
C VAL A 214 -38.95 0.04 -30.05
N ALA A 215 -38.44 1.26 -29.86
CA ALA A 215 -38.54 2.01 -28.61
C ALA A 215 -40.00 2.21 -28.19
N GLN A 216 -40.82 2.73 -29.09
CA GLN A 216 -42.24 3.02 -28.85
C GLN A 216 -43.10 1.75 -28.66
N SER A 217 -42.72 0.64 -29.30
CA SER A 217 -43.49 -0.61 -29.27
C SER A 217 -43.18 -1.50 -28.06
N SER A 218 -42.22 -1.12 -27.22
CA SER A 218 -41.72 -1.91 -26.09
C SER A 218 -41.70 -1.10 -24.79
N GLU A 219 -42.76 -0.30 -24.56
CA GLU A 219 -42.95 0.50 -23.35
C GLU A 219 -44.21 0.07 -22.57
N ASP A 220 -44.08 -0.07 -21.25
CA ASP A 220 -45.23 -0.30 -20.36
C ASP A 220 -45.84 1.05 -19.96
N VAL A 221 -47.14 1.21 -20.17
CA VAL A 221 -47.84 2.48 -19.86
C VAL A 221 -48.78 2.28 -18.65
N PRO A 222 -48.54 2.95 -17.51
CA PRO A 222 -49.49 2.95 -16.40
C PRO A 222 -50.72 3.79 -16.78
N ALA A 223 -51.92 3.24 -16.57
CA ALA A 223 -53.18 3.88 -16.93
C ALA A 223 -54.01 4.30 -15.70
N GLY A 224 -53.38 4.35 -14.52
CA GLY A 224 -54.01 4.75 -13.25
C GLY A 224 -54.83 3.62 -12.63
N ALA A 225 -55.91 4.00 -11.94
CA ALA A 225 -56.80 3.06 -11.28
C ALA A 225 -58.26 3.49 -11.41
N VAL A 226 -59.17 2.52 -11.38
CA VAL A 226 -60.61 2.75 -11.30
C VAL A 226 -61.09 2.37 -9.91
N GLU A 227 -61.58 3.34 -9.16
CA GLU A 227 -62.23 3.10 -7.88
C GLU A 227 -63.64 2.55 -8.10
N THR A 228 -63.87 1.32 -7.65
CA THR A 228 -65.19 0.68 -7.64
C THR A 228 -65.72 0.61 -6.20
N HIS A 229 -67.03 0.38 -6.03
CA HIS A 229 -67.61 0.17 -4.70
C HIS A 229 -67.05 -1.05 -3.95
N SER A 230 -66.43 -1.98 -4.66
CA SER A 230 -65.80 -3.20 -4.14
C SER A 230 -64.27 -3.09 -3.97
N GLY A 231 -63.67 -1.96 -4.32
CA GLY A 231 -62.22 -1.73 -4.23
C GLY A 231 -61.63 -1.04 -5.46
N GLU A 232 -60.32 -0.78 -5.42
CA GLU A 232 -59.57 -0.12 -6.49
C GLU A 232 -59.02 -1.15 -7.49
N ILE A 233 -59.20 -0.90 -8.79
CA ILE A 233 -58.69 -1.75 -9.88
C ILE A 233 -57.60 -0.98 -10.64
N LEU A 234 -56.36 -1.46 -10.57
CA LEU A 234 -55.23 -0.86 -11.30
C LEU A 234 -55.32 -1.17 -12.80
N LEU A 235 -55.13 -0.15 -13.63
CA LEU A 235 -55.06 -0.24 -15.08
C LEU A 235 -53.61 -0.02 -15.54
N ARG A 236 -53.10 -0.93 -16.37
CA ARG A 236 -51.80 -0.77 -17.04
C ARG A 236 -51.79 -1.49 -18.38
N MET A 237 -51.09 -0.91 -19.35
CA MET A 237 -50.76 -1.56 -20.61
C MET A 237 -49.37 -2.19 -20.48
N LYS A 238 -49.27 -3.49 -20.79
CA LYS A 238 -48.02 -4.26 -20.67
C LYS A 238 -47.55 -4.66 -22.07
N GLU A 239 -46.64 -3.88 -22.62
CA GLU A 239 -46.10 -4.08 -23.98
C GLU A 239 -44.59 -4.30 -24.02
N ARG A 240 -43.86 -4.13 -22.90
CA ARG A 240 -42.40 -4.32 -22.85
C ARG A 240 -41.96 -5.71 -23.37
N LYS A 241 -41.04 -5.72 -24.33
CA LYS A 241 -40.39 -6.91 -24.90
C LYS A 241 -39.02 -7.13 -24.24
N GLN A 242 -38.70 -8.35 -23.84
CA GLN A 242 -37.47 -8.66 -23.08
C GLN A 242 -36.44 -9.50 -23.84
N TRP A 243 -36.91 -10.31 -24.80
CA TRP A 243 -36.09 -11.28 -25.52
C TRP A 243 -36.17 -11.02 -27.02
N ALA A 244 -35.10 -11.37 -27.75
CA ALA A 244 -34.99 -11.21 -29.20
C ALA A 244 -36.25 -11.67 -29.95
N LYS A 245 -36.80 -12.83 -29.54
CA LYS A 245 -38.03 -13.39 -30.12
C LYS A 245 -39.24 -12.46 -29.98
N GLU A 246 -39.38 -11.77 -28.85
CA GLU A 246 -40.48 -10.85 -28.58
C GLU A 246 -40.36 -9.55 -29.39
N PHE A 247 -39.13 -9.09 -29.64
CA PHE A 247 -38.87 -7.96 -30.56
C PHE A 247 -39.23 -8.31 -32.01
N GLY A 248 -39.08 -9.59 -32.41
CA GLY A 248 -39.42 -10.08 -33.74
C GLY A 248 -40.87 -9.82 -34.16
N ASP A 249 -41.81 -9.86 -33.20
CA ASP A 249 -43.24 -9.67 -33.45
C ASP A 249 -43.65 -8.19 -33.64
N ILE A 250 -42.73 -7.24 -33.44
CA ILE A 250 -43.00 -5.81 -33.59
C ILE A 250 -43.36 -5.51 -35.05
N THR A 251 -44.50 -4.86 -35.26
CA THR A 251 -44.94 -4.46 -36.61
C THR A 251 -44.21 -3.19 -37.04
N ILE A 252 -43.40 -3.29 -38.10
CA ILE A 252 -42.61 -2.19 -38.64
C ILE A 252 -43.36 -1.43 -39.73
N VAL A 253 -44.05 -2.16 -40.61
CA VAL A 253 -44.85 -1.56 -41.69
C VAL A 253 -46.27 -2.11 -41.62
N SER A 254 -47.27 -1.23 -41.69
CA SER A 254 -48.68 -1.59 -41.77
C SER A 254 -49.34 -0.99 -43.01
N SER A 255 -50.13 -1.81 -43.71
CA SER A 255 -50.93 -1.39 -44.86
C SER A 255 -52.35 -1.00 -44.42
N PRO A 256 -53.00 -0.02 -45.06
CA PRO A 256 -54.43 0.26 -44.88
C PRO A 256 -55.34 -0.96 -45.13
N SER A 257 -54.87 -1.96 -45.88
CA SER A 257 -55.58 -3.22 -46.13
C SER A 257 -55.46 -4.25 -44.99
N GLY A 258 -54.73 -3.94 -43.92
CA GLY A 258 -54.49 -4.84 -42.78
C GLY A 258 -53.29 -5.79 -42.93
N ALA A 259 -52.55 -5.72 -44.04
CA ALA A 259 -51.29 -6.46 -44.17
C ALA A 259 -50.21 -5.81 -43.27
N ARG A 260 -49.36 -6.64 -42.65
CA ARG A 260 -48.30 -6.20 -41.75
C ARG A 260 -46.97 -6.85 -42.09
N VAL A 261 -45.89 -6.13 -41.87
CA VAL A 261 -44.51 -6.63 -41.92
C VAL A 261 -43.94 -6.49 -40.52
N SER A 262 -43.56 -7.62 -39.94
CA SER A 262 -42.95 -7.71 -38.61
C SER A 262 -41.43 -7.55 -38.69
N LEU A 263 -40.78 -7.25 -37.56
CA LEU A 263 -39.34 -7.00 -37.53
C LEU A 263 -38.57 -8.26 -37.95
N GLN A 264 -39.01 -9.45 -37.53
CA GLN A 264 -38.41 -10.72 -37.94
C GLN A 264 -38.48 -10.97 -39.47
N ASP A 265 -39.38 -10.30 -40.19
CA ASP A 265 -39.50 -10.46 -41.64
C ASP A 265 -38.40 -9.71 -42.40
N ILE A 266 -37.75 -8.74 -41.74
CA ILE A 266 -36.76 -7.85 -42.36
C ILE A 266 -35.40 -7.83 -41.65
N ALA A 267 -35.31 -8.39 -40.45
CA ALA A 267 -34.14 -8.33 -39.58
C ALA A 267 -33.79 -9.70 -38.97
N THR A 268 -32.50 -9.90 -38.69
CA THR A 268 -32.03 -10.98 -37.82
C THR A 268 -31.93 -10.42 -36.39
N ILE A 269 -32.56 -11.09 -35.43
CA ILE A 269 -32.61 -10.60 -34.05
C ILE A 269 -32.02 -11.67 -33.13
N THR A 270 -30.97 -11.33 -32.41
CA THR A 270 -30.26 -12.26 -31.53
C THR A 270 -29.92 -11.61 -30.19
N ASP A 271 -30.21 -12.32 -29.11
CA ASP A 271 -29.63 -12.01 -27.81
C ASP A 271 -28.20 -12.58 -27.78
N GLY A 272 -27.24 -11.75 -27.42
CA GLY A 272 -25.85 -12.14 -27.32
C GLY A 272 -25.10 -11.19 -26.40
N PHE A 273 -23.82 -11.05 -26.67
CA PHE A 273 -22.95 -10.12 -25.97
C PHE A 273 -22.56 -8.94 -26.85
N GLU A 274 -21.98 -7.91 -26.26
CA GLU A 274 -21.19 -6.95 -27.01
C GLU A 274 -20.15 -7.67 -27.87
N GLU A 275 -19.81 -7.11 -29.03
CA GLU A 275 -18.89 -7.73 -30.00
C GLU A 275 -17.43 -7.56 -29.55
N THR A 276 -17.11 -8.04 -28.36
CA THR A 276 -15.76 -8.16 -27.81
C THR A 276 -15.13 -9.45 -28.35
N GLY A 277 -13.92 -9.36 -28.90
CA GLY A 277 -13.30 -10.47 -29.65
C GLY A 277 -12.81 -11.62 -28.78
N PHE A 278 -12.42 -11.35 -27.53
CA PHE A 278 -11.85 -12.33 -26.62
C PHE A 278 -12.55 -12.25 -25.26
N HIS A 279 -12.78 -13.40 -24.64
CA HIS A 279 -13.29 -13.50 -23.27
C HIS A 279 -12.20 -14.14 -22.41
N GLY A 280 -12.13 -13.75 -21.13
CA GLY A 280 -11.14 -14.29 -20.21
C GLY A 280 -11.13 -15.82 -20.19
N GLN A 281 -9.91 -16.37 -20.10
CA GLN A 281 -9.68 -17.80 -20.06
C GLN A 281 -8.73 -18.16 -18.93
N PHE A 282 -8.94 -19.33 -18.35
CA PHE A 282 -7.97 -20.01 -17.49
C PHE A 282 -7.62 -21.35 -18.13
N ASN A 283 -6.33 -21.59 -18.37
CA ASN A 283 -5.83 -22.79 -19.05
C ASN A 283 -6.59 -23.09 -20.36
N GLN A 284 -6.83 -22.06 -21.18
CA GLN A 284 -7.58 -22.10 -22.45
C GLN A 284 -9.08 -22.45 -22.35
N SER A 285 -9.62 -22.55 -21.13
CA SER A 285 -11.06 -22.69 -20.90
C SER A 285 -11.64 -21.33 -20.52
N PRO A 286 -12.81 -20.93 -21.06
CA PRO A 286 -13.47 -19.70 -20.63
C PRO A 286 -13.66 -19.66 -19.11
N SER A 287 -13.41 -18.50 -18.51
CA SER A 287 -13.54 -18.26 -17.07
C SER A 287 -14.47 -17.08 -16.79
N VAL A 288 -15.12 -17.11 -15.63
CA VAL A 288 -15.94 -16.03 -15.09
C VAL A 288 -15.63 -15.89 -13.61
N ASP A 289 -15.34 -14.67 -13.19
CA ASP A 289 -14.84 -14.39 -11.85
C ASP A 289 -15.96 -13.79 -10.99
N LEU A 290 -16.00 -14.16 -9.71
CA LEU A 290 -16.90 -13.61 -8.71
C LEU A 290 -16.08 -13.05 -7.55
N SER A 291 -16.10 -11.73 -7.39
CA SER A 291 -15.41 -11.05 -6.29
C SER A 291 -16.41 -10.80 -5.16
N ILE A 292 -16.08 -11.29 -3.97
CA ILE A 292 -16.89 -11.16 -2.76
C ILE A 292 -16.28 -10.05 -1.89
N TYR A 293 -17.09 -9.02 -1.62
CA TYR A 293 -16.67 -7.87 -0.84
C TYR A 293 -17.36 -7.83 0.53
N ARG A 294 -16.70 -7.20 1.50
CA ARG A 294 -17.31 -6.86 2.79
C ARG A 294 -17.63 -5.38 2.91
N ILE A 295 -18.80 -5.09 3.48
CA ILE A 295 -19.24 -3.72 3.77
C ILE A 295 -19.24 -3.52 5.29
N GLY A 296 -18.46 -2.55 5.77
CA GLY A 296 -18.39 -2.20 7.20
C GLY A 296 -17.52 -3.16 8.02
N ASP A 297 -18.03 -3.59 9.17
CA ASP A 297 -17.25 -4.24 10.25
C ASP A 297 -17.29 -5.78 10.21
N GLN A 298 -17.70 -6.35 9.09
CA GLN A 298 -17.79 -7.81 8.92
C GLN A 298 -16.40 -8.44 8.96
N SER A 299 -16.30 -9.62 9.56
CA SER A 299 -15.07 -10.40 9.63
C SER A 299 -14.84 -11.15 8.32
N PRO A 300 -13.64 -11.09 7.71
CA PRO A 300 -13.34 -11.88 6.52
C PRO A 300 -13.45 -13.39 6.79
N LEU A 301 -13.13 -13.84 8.00
CA LEU A 301 -13.23 -15.24 8.42
C LEU A 301 -14.68 -15.77 8.36
N ASP A 302 -15.64 -14.94 8.75
CA ASP A 302 -17.05 -15.35 8.83
C ASP A 302 -17.64 -15.43 7.40
N ILE A 303 -17.21 -14.52 6.51
CA ILE A 303 -17.60 -14.52 5.10
C ILE A 303 -17.01 -15.74 4.39
N GLU A 304 -15.73 -16.02 4.58
CA GLU A 304 -15.08 -17.19 3.99
C GLU A 304 -15.78 -18.50 4.39
N GLU A 305 -16.03 -18.70 5.69
CA GLU A 305 -16.75 -19.88 6.19
C GLU A 305 -18.11 -20.03 5.47
N THR A 306 -18.86 -18.93 5.37
CA THR A 306 -20.17 -18.91 4.68
C THR A 306 -20.05 -19.21 3.18
N VAL A 307 -19.04 -18.66 2.51
CA VAL A 307 -18.80 -18.88 1.08
C VAL A 307 -18.44 -20.34 0.81
N LEU A 308 -17.52 -20.92 1.58
CA LEU A 308 -17.11 -22.32 1.45
C LEU A 308 -18.28 -23.29 1.70
N GLU A 309 -19.09 -23.04 2.73
CA GLU A 309 -20.32 -23.83 2.99
C GLU A 309 -21.28 -23.79 1.80
N ILE A 310 -21.48 -22.62 1.18
CA ILE A 310 -22.34 -22.48 0.00
C ILE A 310 -21.75 -23.23 -1.20
N MET A 311 -20.43 -23.18 -1.38
CA MET A 311 -19.73 -23.85 -2.49
C MET A 311 -19.76 -25.37 -2.36
N GLU A 312 -19.68 -25.93 -1.15
CA GLU A 312 -19.85 -27.37 -0.92
C GLU A 312 -21.23 -27.88 -1.35
N ASP A 313 -22.28 -27.08 -1.13
CA ASP A 313 -23.66 -27.40 -1.49
C ASP A 313 -24.00 -27.09 -2.97
N PHE A 314 -23.23 -26.24 -3.64
CA PHE A 314 -23.54 -25.76 -4.98
C PHE A 314 -23.08 -26.74 -6.07
N GLN A 315 -24.02 -27.48 -6.66
CA GLN A 315 -23.72 -28.46 -7.71
C GLN A 315 -23.32 -27.79 -9.04
N LEU A 316 -22.05 -27.92 -9.42
CA LEU A 316 -21.54 -27.51 -10.72
C LEU A 316 -21.87 -28.56 -11.82
N PRO A 317 -22.17 -28.13 -13.06
CA PRO A 317 -22.33 -29.04 -14.20
C PRO A 317 -21.05 -29.85 -14.49
N PRO A 318 -21.16 -31.05 -15.08
CA PRO A 318 -19.98 -31.81 -15.52
C PRO A 318 -19.12 -30.99 -16.49
N GLY A 319 -17.81 -30.93 -16.23
CA GLY A 319 -16.85 -30.16 -17.05
C GLY A 319 -16.64 -28.71 -16.62
N VAL A 320 -17.38 -28.23 -15.61
CA VAL A 320 -17.18 -26.92 -14.99
C VAL A 320 -16.60 -27.12 -13.58
N GLN A 321 -15.57 -26.36 -13.27
CA GLN A 321 -14.89 -26.34 -11.98
C GLN A 321 -14.86 -24.92 -11.42
N PHE A 322 -14.55 -24.81 -10.14
CA PHE A 322 -14.23 -23.53 -9.53
C PHE A 322 -12.85 -23.58 -8.91
N ARG A 323 -12.23 -22.44 -8.76
CA ARG A 323 -11.04 -22.22 -7.94
C ARG A 323 -11.20 -20.93 -7.14
N ILE A 324 -10.37 -20.77 -6.13
CA ILE A 324 -10.31 -19.56 -5.31
C ILE A 324 -9.04 -18.85 -5.76
N ASP A 325 -9.20 -17.70 -6.42
CA ASP A 325 -8.07 -16.94 -6.96
C ASP A 325 -7.42 -16.10 -5.85
N SER A 326 -8.22 -15.61 -4.90
CA SER A 326 -7.70 -14.93 -3.71
C SER A 326 -8.56 -15.22 -2.47
N ASN A 327 -7.90 -15.30 -1.30
CA ASN A 327 -8.56 -15.55 -0.02
C ASN A 327 -7.91 -14.78 1.12
N SER A 328 -8.42 -13.58 1.40
CA SER A 328 -7.93 -12.72 2.47
C SER A 328 -8.10 -13.31 3.87
N ALA A 329 -9.03 -14.26 4.05
CA ALA A 329 -9.33 -14.85 5.35
C ALA A 329 -8.30 -15.93 5.73
N GLU A 330 -7.88 -16.74 4.77
CA GLU A 330 -6.77 -17.68 4.90
C GLU A 330 -5.45 -16.95 5.15
N ASP A 331 -5.17 -15.95 4.32
CA ASP A 331 -4.08 -14.98 4.50
C ASP A 331 -4.01 -14.46 5.94
N TYR A 332 -5.14 -14.00 6.48
CA TYR A 332 -5.21 -13.50 7.85
C TYR A 332 -4.86 -14.59 8.89
N ARG A 333 -5.34 -15.83 8.71
CA ARG A 333 -5.10 -16.94 9.64
C ARG A 333 -3.63 -17.31 9.69
N GLU A 334 -2.99 -17.44 8.54
CA GLU A 334 -1.56 -17.73 8.42
C GLU A 334 -0.71 -16.61 9.02
N ARG A 335 -1.04 -15.35 8.71
CA ARG A 335 -0.35 -14.19 9.31
C ARG A 335 -0.47 -14.17 10.82
N LEU A 336 -1.68 -14.42 11.34
CA LEU A 336 -1.93 -14.42 12.77
C LEU A 336 -1.16 -15.56 13.46
N SER A 337 -1.10 -16.76 12.88
CA SER A 337 -0.33 -17.87 13.46
C SER A 337 1.16 -17.55 13.45
N LEU A 338 1.73 -17.13 12.32
CA LEU A 338 3.15 -16.74 12.20
C LEU A 338 3.53 -15.65 13.21
N LEU A 339 2.71 -14.60 13.32
CA LEU A 339 2.95 -13.50 14.27
C LEU A 339 2.80 -13.93 15.73
N THR A 340 1.85 -14.82 16.02
CA THR A 340 1.68 -15.37 17.37
C THR A 340 2.86 -16.26 17.74
N GLU A 341 3.32 -17.10 16.81
CA GLU A 341 4.50 -17.94 17.00
C GLU A 341 5.77 -17.11 17.20
N ASN A 342 6.02 -16.11 16.34
CA ASN A 342 7.12 -15.17 16.46
C ASN A 342 7.06 -14.36 17.76
N GLY A 343 5.88 -13.89 18.15
CA GLY A 343 5.67 -13.18 19.40
C GLY A 343 5.92 -14.05 20.63
N ILE A 344 5.42 -15.29 20.64
CA ILE A 344 5.71 -16.25 21.72
C ILE A 344 7.19 -16.57 21.76
N MET A 345 7.84 -16.79 20.61
CA MET A 345 9.27 -17.05 20.52
C MET A 345 10.08 -15.87 21.08
N ALA A 346 9.72 -14.64 20.72
CA ALA A 346 10.33 -13.42 21.25
C ALA A 346 10.16 -13.31 22.78
N ILE A 347 8.96 -13.56 23.31
CA ILE A 347 8.69 -13.59 24.76
C ILE A 347 9.57 -14.64 25.45
N VAL A 348 9.69 -15.85 24.89
CA VAL A 348 10.50 -16.94 25.45
C VAL A 348 11.98 -16.58 25.42
N ILE A 349 12.49 -16.05 24.30
CA ILE A 349 13.89 -15.62 24.17
C ILE A 349 14.20 -14.54 25.21
N VAL A 350 13.35 -13.51 25.33
CA VAL A 350 13.53 -12.44 26.31
C VAL A 350 13.45 -12.97 27.74
N LEU A 351 12.49 -13.84 28.06
CA LEU A 351 12.39 -14.48 29.38
C LEU A 351 13.65 -15.26 29.72
N VAL A 352 14.20 -16.03 28.78
CA VAL A 352 15.44 -16.79 28.97
C VAL A 352 16.61 -15.86 29.22
N ILE A 353 16.75 -14.79 28.44
CA ILE A 353 17.80 -13.78 28.64
C ILE A 353 17.66 -13.14 30.03
N LEU A 354 16.47 -12.67 30.41
CA LEU A 354 16.25 -12.07 31.72
C LEU A 354 16.55 -13.05 32.87
N ALA A 355 16.14 -14.32 32.75
CA ALA A 355 16.39 -15.33 33.77
C ALA A 355 17.88 -15.68 33.92
N LEU A 356 18.70 -15.48 32.88
CA LEU A 356 20.15 -15.67 32.94
C LEU A 356 20.86 -14.54 33.69
N PHE A 357 20.41 -13.29 33.52
CA PHE A 357 21.07 -12.11 34.08
C PHE A 357 20.49 -11.64 35.42
N LEU A 358 19.18 -11.73 35.60
CA LEU A 358 18.47 -11.25 36.78
C LEU A 358 18.02 -12.41 37.67
N GLU A 359 17.74 -12.10 38.93
CA GLU A 359 17.07 -13.04 39.82
C GLU A 359 15.72 -13.46 39.21
N TYR A 360 15.41 -14.76 39.19
CA TYR A 360 14.19 -15.29 38.55
C TYR A 360 12.88 -14.59 39.01
N ARG A 361 12.83 -14.10 40.25
CA ARG A 361 11.68 -13.34 40.78
C ARG A 361 11.60 -11.94 40.19
N LEU A 362 12.73 -11.27 40.02
CA LEU A 362 12.82 -9.98 39.37
C LEU A 362 12.48 -10.12 37.89
N ALA A 363 13.09 -11.10 37.21
CA ALA A 363 12.80 -11.43 35.81
C ALA A 363 11.31 -11.69 35.58
N PHE A 364 10.66 -12.47 36.46
CA PHE A 364 9.22 -12.73 36.38
C PHE A 364 8.37 -11.45 36.46
N TRP A 365 8.67 -10.54 37.41
CA TRP A 365 7.90 -9.31 37.57
C TRP A 365 8.15 -8.31 36.44
N VAL A 366 9.38 -8.23 35.93
CA VAL A 366 9.70 -7.45 34.73
C VAL A 366 8.92 -7.97 33.52
N MET A 367 8.88 -9.29 33.31
CA MET A 367 8.07 -9.90 32.24
C MET A 367 6.57 -9.68 32.43
N MET A 368 6.08 -9.76 33.67
CA MET A 368 4.68 -9.47 33.97
C MET A 368 4.36 -8.00 33.68
N GLY A 369 5.27 -7.08 34.02
CA GLY A 369 5.13 -5.65 33.70
C GLY A 369 5.06 -5.39 32.19
N MET A 370 5.89 -6.08 31.41
CA MET A 370 5.79 -6.09 29.95
C MET A 370 4.41 -6.59 29.50
N ALA A 371 3.96 -7.77 29.95
CA ALA A 371 2.66 -8.31 29.57
C ALA A 371 1.48 -7.38 29.93
N ILE A 372 1.53 -6.75 31.11
CA ILE A 372 0.56 -5.75 31.55
C ILE A 372 0.56 -4.53 30.63
N SER A 373 1.74 -4.08 30.21
CA SER A 373 1.87 -2.91 29.32
C SER A 373 1.30 -3.19 27.93
N PHE A 374 1.54 -4.39 27.41
CA PHE A 374 0.99 -4.85 26.12
C PHE A 374 -0.53 -4.99 26.16
N ILE A 375 -1.05 -5.78 27.11
CA ILE A 375 -2.50 -6.00 27.26
C ILE A 375 -3.18 -4.66 27.58
N GLY A 376 -2.61 -3.88 28.49
CA GLY A 376 -3.12 -2.55 28.85
C GLY A 376 -3.08 -1.55 27.70
N GLY A 377 -2.09 -1.64 26.81
CA GLY A 377 -1.99 -0.82 25.59
C GLY A 377 -3.16 -1.03 24.63
N ILE A 378 -3.64 -2.28 24.49
CA ILE A 378 -4.78 -2.63 23.62
C ILE A 378 -6.03 -1.82 23.97
N ILE A 379 -6.22 -1.44 25.24
CA ILE A 379 -7.36 -0.61 25.67
C ILE A 379 -7.43 0.71 24.89
N PHE A 380 -6.28 1.29 24.57
CA PHE A 380 -6.20 2.63 23.98
C PHE A 380 -6.21 2.60 22.45
N LEU A 381 -5.97 1.46 21.80
CA LEU A 381 -5.93 1.35 20.34
C LEU A 381 -7.23 1.81 19.66
N PRO A 382 -8.44 1.41 20.13
CA PRO A 382 -9.69 1.87 19.53
C PRO A 382 -9.91 3.38 19.63
N LEU A 383 -9.31 4.06 20.62
CA LEU A 383 -9.43 5.52 20.75
C LEU A 383 -8.76 6.27 19.58
N PHE A 384 -7.79 5.63 18.94
CA PHE A 384 -7.09 6.14 17.77
C PHE A 384 -7.64 5.53 16.47
N GLY A 385 -8.67 4.67 16.51
CA GLY A 385 -9.18 3.98 15.32
C GLY A 385 -8.25 2.88 14.80
N LEU A 386 -7.37 2.35 15.66
CA LEU A 386 -6.45 1.26 15.29
C LEU A 386 -7.16 -0.10 15.44
N SER A 387 -7.09 -0.91 14.39
CA SER A 387 -7.47 -2.32 14.37
C SER A 387 -6.28 -3.21 14.75
N ILE A 388 -6.55 -4.50 15.03
CA ILE A 388 -5.49 -5.53 15.01
C ILE A 388 -5.29 -5.95 13.57
N ASN A 389 -4.20 -5.48 12.99
CA ASN A 389 -3.71 -5.83 11.66
C ASN A 389 -2.22 -6.16 11.67
N MET A 390 -1.71 -6.65 10.55
CA MET A 390 -0.30 -7.01 10.39
C MET A 390 0.65 -5.92 10.90
N ILE A 391 0.52 -4.69 10.41
CA ILE A 391 1.41 -3.56 10.75
C ILE A 391 1.35 -3.22 12.24
N SER A 392 0.16 -3.25 12.85
CA SER A 392 -0.03 -3.06 14.29
C SER A 392 0.65 -4.17 15.12
N MET A 393 0.54 -5.44 14.67
CA MET A 393 1.16 -6.62 15.30
C MET A 393 2.69 -6.56 15.24
N PHE A 394 3.26 -6.09 14.13
CA PHE A 394 4.68 -5.81 14.06
C PHE A 394 5.09 -4.67 15.00
N GLY A 395 4.26 -3.63 15.15
CA GLY A 395 4.43 -2.63 16.20
C GLY A 395 4.58 -3.26 17.60
N PHE A 396 3.74 -4.25 17.93
CA PHE A 396 3.86 -5.01 19.18
C PHE A 396 5.21 -5.75 19.27
N LEU A 397 5.64 -6.44 18.21
CA LEU A 397 6.91 -7.19 18.20
C LEU A 397 8.13 -6.26 18.34
N VAL A 398 8.16 -5.14 17.63
CA VAL A 398 9.24 -4.14 17.70
C VAL A 398 9.38 -3.58 19.12
N VAL A 399 8.25 -3.35 19.80
CA VAL A 399 8.20 -2.82 21.16
C VAL A 399 8.61 -3.83 22.22
N LEU A 400 8.48 -5.13 21.95
CA LEU A 400 8.73 -6.19 22.94
C LEU A 400 10.14 -6.07 23.52
N GLY A 401 11.10 -5.76 22.66
CA GLY A 401 12.49 -5.55 23.05
C GLY A 401 12.78 -4.22 23.76
N ILE A 402 11.94 -3.20 23.56
CA ILE A 402 12.16 -1.82 24.05
C ILE A 402 11.50 -1.63 25.42
N VAL A 403 10.27 -2.14 25.62
CA VAL A 403 9.45 -1.95 26.84
C VAL A 403 10.07 -2.55 28.09
N VAL A 404 10.90 -3.58 27.94
CA VAL A 404 11.51 -4.27 29.09
C VAL A 404 12.53 -3.39 29.78
N ASP A 405 13.22 -2.54 29.02
CA ASP A 405 14.42 -1.82 29.43
C ASP A 405 14.18 -0.98 30.69
N ASP A 406 13.10 -0.20 30.69
CA ASP A 406 12.77 0.68 31.82
C ASP A 406 12.39 -0.11 33.08
N ALA A 407 11.66 -1.21 32.91
CA ALA A 407 11.34 -2.13 34.00
C ALA A 407 12.60 -2.81 34.57
N ILE A 408 13.58 -3.14 33.73
CA ILE A 408 14.89 -3.66 34.15
C ILE A 408 15.63 -2.60 34.97
N VAL A 409 15.72 -1.36 34.48
CA VAL A 409 16.41 -0.26 35.18
C VAL A 409 15.82 0.02 36.55
N VAL A 410 14.48 0.12 36.65
CA VAL A 410 13.79 0.29 37.93
C VAL A 410 14.00 -0.93 38.83
N GLY A 411 13.83 -2.12 38.27
CA GLY A 411 13.94 -3.39 38.99
C GLY A 411 15.32 -3.64 39.58
N GLU A 412 16.39 -3.41 38.82
CA GLU A 412 17.78 -3.58 39.25
C GLU A 412 18.16 -2.54 40.30
N ASN A 413 17.69 -1.29 40.18
CA ASN A 413 17.96 -0.28 41.20
C ASN A 413 17.26 -0.63 42.53
N ILE A 414 16.00 -1.10 42.48
CA ILE A 414 15.30 -1.60 43.69
C ILE A 414 16.07 -2.76 44.33
N HIS A 415 16.57 -3.69 43.52
CA HIS A 415 17.38 -4.80 43.99
C HIS A 415 18.70 -4.33 44.64
N GLU A 416 19.38 -3.32 44.06
CA GLU A 416 20.61 -2.74 44.62
C GLU A 416 20.35 -2.10 46.00
N TYR A 417 19.29 -1.29 46.14
CA TYR A 417 18.94 -0.68 47.43
C TYR A 417 18.54 -1.74 48.48
N ARG A 418 17.95 -2.86 48.06
CA ARG A 418 17.70 -4.01 48.93
C ARG A 418 19.00 -4.68 49.38
N GLN A 419 19.97 -4.88 48.49
CA GLN A 419 21.30 -5.41 48.85
C GLN A 419 22.06 -4.49 49.82
N LYS A 420 21.81 -3.17 49.76
CA LYS A 420 22.34 -2.18 50.72
C LYS A 420 21.68 -2.25 52.11
N GLY A 421 20.72 -3.16 52.34
CA GLY A 421 20.13 -3.46 53.65
C GLY A 421 18.81 -2.75 53.97
N LEU A 422 18.19 -2.08 52.99
CA LEU A 422 16.86 -1.45 53.18
C LEU A 422 15.73 -2.50 53.22
N SER A 423 14.62 -2.15 53.89
CA SER A 423 13.41 -2.96 53.87
C SER A 423 12.83 -3.03 52.45
N ALA A 424 12.10 -4.09 52.09
CA ALA A 424 11.61 -4.28 50.72
C ALA A 424 10.77 -3.09 50.20
N ILE A 425 9.91 -2.51 51.03
CA ILE A 425 9.09 -1.33 50.66
C ILE A 425 9.96 -0.07 50.57
N ASP A 426 10.88 0.15 51.51
CA ASP A 426 11.74 1.34 51.49
C ASP A 426 12.73 1.29 50.32
N ALA A 427 13.24 0.10 49.99
CA ALA A 427 14.08 -0.15 48.81
C ALA A 427 13.30 0.09 47.52
N ALA A 428 12.03 -0.36 47.44
CA ALA A 428 11.17 -0.09 46.28
C ALA A 428 10.93 1.41 46.07
N ILE A 429 10.66 2.17 47.14
CA ILE A 429 10.44 3.61 47.07
C ILE A 429 11.73 4.36 46.72
N ALA A 430 12.84 4.05 47.41
CA ALA A 430 14.11 4.73 47.20
C ALA A 430 14.71 4.42 45.82
N GLY A 431 14.73 3.14 45.43
CA GLY A 431 15.23 2.69 44.13
C GLY A 431 14.44 3.30 42.98
N THR A 432 13.10 3.27 43.02
CA THR A 432 12.29 3.87 41.94
C THR A 432 12.46 5.39 41.87
N LYS A 433 12.49 6.10 43.01
CA LYS A 433 12.67 7.56 43.02
C LYS A 433 14.03 8.00 42.49
N ASP A 434 15.06 7.20 42.68
CA ASP A 434 16.41 7.52 42.23
C ASP A 434 16.55 7.46 40.70
N VAL A 435 15.80 6.57 40.03
CA VAL A 435 15.81 6.42 38.56
C VAL A 435 14.57 6.99 37.86
N SER A 436 13.57 7.53 38.57
CA SER A 436 12.33 7.98 37.93
C SER A 436 12.53 9.13 36.92
N LYS A 437 13.41 10.10 37.23
CA LYS A 437 13.72 11.20 36.31
C LYS A 437 14.35 10.67 35.01
N PRO A 438 15.46 9.92 35.02
CA PRO A 438 16.05 9.41 33.78
C PRO A 438 15.12 8.47 33.01
N VAL A 439 14.31 7.63 33.69
CA VAL A 439 13.32 6.75 33.03
C VAL A 439 12.22 7.53 32.30
N ILE A 440 11.67 8.60 32.90
CA ILE A 440 10.68 9.46 32.22
C ILE A 440 11.26 10.09 30.96
N PHE A 441 12.47 10.64 31.05
CA PHE A 441 13.11 11.27 29.88
C PHE A 441 13.48 10.24 28.81
N SER A 442 13.95 9.05 29.21
CA SER A 442 14.18 7.92 28.31
C SER A 442 12.94 7.62 27.47
N ILE A 443 11.81 7.30 28.13
CA ILE A 443 10.59 6.89 27.41
C ILE A 443 10.08 8.02 26.52
N LEU A 444 10.12 9.27 27.00
CA LEU A 444 9.72 10.42 26.18
C LEU A 444 10.62 10.57 24.94
N THR A 445 11.94 10.39 25.07
CA THR A 445 12.85 10.46 23.92
C THR A 445 12.58 9.34 22.92
N THR A 446 12.27 8.13 23.40
CA THR A 446 11.89 7.00 22.53
C THR A 446 10.57 7.28 21.83
N ILE A 447 9.54 7.73 22.55
CA ILE A 447 8.26 8.15 21.95
C ILE A 447 8.48 9.19 20.85
N ILE A 448 9.26 10.24 21.13
CA ILE A 448 9.54 11.32 20.17
C ILE A 448 10.32 10.82 18.95
N ALA A 449 11.17 9.80 19.09
CA ALA A 449 11.83 9.19 17.93
C ALA A 449 10.84 8.55 16.95
N PHE A 450 9.71 8.00 17.44
CA PHE A 450 8.66 7.41 16.59
C PHE A 450 7.65 8.43 16.05
N VAL A 451 7.53 9.61 16.66
CA VAL A 451 6.55 10.64 16.25
C VAL A 451 6.67 11.06 14.78
N PRO A 452 7.88 11.30 14.20
CA PRO A 452 8.03 11.63 12.78
C PRO A 452 7.37 10.64 11.82
N LEU A 453 7.36 9.36 12.20
CA LEU A 453 6.79 8.29 11.38
C LEU A 453 5.26 8.40 11.24
N LEU A 454 4.59 9.09 12.16
CA LEU A 454 3.13 9.36 12.09
C LEU A 454 2.77 10.39 11.02
N PHE A 455 3.73 11.19 10.55
CA PHE A 455 3.51 12.31 9.63
C PHE A 455 4.11 12.05 8.24
N MET A 456 4.38 10.78 7.91
CA MET A 456 4.79 10.40 6.56
C MET A 456 3.62 10.69 5.58
N PRO A 457 3.88 11.38 4.45
CA PRO A 457 2.85 11.67 3.45
C PRO A 457 2.50 10.43 2.62
N GLY A 458 1.48 10.58 1.78
CA GLY A 458 1.09 9.58 0.78
C GLY A 458 0.44 8.32 1.35
N GLU A 459 0.26 7.34 0.47
CA GLU A 459 -0.36 6.05 0.80
C GLU A 459 0.54 5.22 1.71
N THR A 460 1.86 5.25 1.49
CA THR A 460 2.84 4.58 2.34
C THR A 460 2.72 5.04 3.79
N GLY A 461 2.60 6.35 4.05
CA GLY A 461 2.40 6.85 5.41
C GLY A 461 1.13 6.32 6.07
N LYS A 462 0.02 6.26 5.32
CA LYS A 462 -1.26 5.71 5.79
C LYS A 462 -1.26 4.19 5.96
N PHE A 463 -0.41 3.49 5.24
CA PHE A 463 -0.20 2.07 5.45
C PHE A 463 0.61 1.81 6.73
N TRP A 464 1.62 2.63 6.99
CA TRP A 464 2.59 2.40 8.07
C TRP A 464 2.29 3.07 9.41
N TRP A 465 1.42 4.09 9.47
CA TRP A 465 1.11 4.82 10.71
C TRP A 465 0.65 3.97 11.92
N PRO A 466 0.02 2.78 11.77
CA PRO A 466 -0.35 1.96 12.92
C PRO A 466 0.85 1.50 13.74
N LEU A 467 2.00 1.24 13.10
CA LEU A 467 3.21 0.76 13.75
C LEU A 467 3.73 1.75 14.80
N PRO A 468 4.09 3.01 14.46
CA PRO A 468 4.55 3.98 15.44
C PRO A 468 3.46 4.33 16.46
N ALA A 469 2.18 4.31 16.09
CA ALA A 469 1.09 4.58 17.02
C ALA A 469 0.99 3.51 18.12
N VAL A 470 1.03 2.23 17.76
CA VAL A 470 1.07 1.10 18.71
C VAL A 470 2.29 1.22 19.63
N VAL A 471 3.46 1.52 19.06
CA VAL A 471 4.70 1.68 19.83
C VAL A 471 4.57 2.78 20.88
N ILE A 472 4.09 3.95 20.50
CA ILE A 472 3.91 5.10 21.39
C ILE A 472 2.92 4.78 22.52
N VAL A 473 1.80 4.13 22.20
CA VAL A 473 0.78 3.74 23.19
C VAL A 473 1.36 2.77 24.21
N ILE A 474 2.05 1.72 23.77
CA ILE A 474 2.59 0.72 24.70
C ILE A 474 3.71 1.32 25.55
N LEU A 475 4.60 2.14 24.98
CA LEU A 475 5.64 2.84 25.76
C LEU A 475 5.05 3.78 26.81
N ALA A 476 3.96 4.49 26.49
CA ALA A 476 3.25 5.33 27.44
C ALA A 476 2.63 4.52 28.60
N VAL A 477 2.03 3.37 28.30
CA VAL A 477 1.50 2.46 29.33
C VAL A 477 2.62 1.81 30.14
N SER A 478 3.74 1.47 29.50
CA SER A 478 4.95 0.92 30.15
C SER A 478 5.55 1.91 31.15
N LEU A 479 5.61 3.20 30.84
CA LEU A 479 6.04 4.23 31.79
C LEU A 479 5.17 4.24 33.06
N LEU A 480 3.85 4.09 32.88
CA LEU A 480 2.91 4.03 33.99
C LEU A 480 3.09 2.74 34.79
N GLU A 481 3.30 1.61 34.14
CA GLU A 481 3.57 0.32 34.78
C GLU A 481 4.86 0.35 35.60
N ALA A 482 5.98 0.78 35.00
CA ALA A 482 7.30 0.78 35.62
C ALA A 482 7.39 1.70 36.84
N LEU A 483 6.69 2.83 36.85
CA LEU A 483 6.71 3.79 37.96
C LEU A 483 5.70 3.51 39.07
N PHE A 484 4.55 2.88 38.76
CA PHE A 484 3.44 2.76 39.70
C PHE A 484 3.05 1.32 40.06
N ILE A 485 3.20 0.36 39.14
CA ILE A 485 2.77 -1.03 39.34
C ILE A 485 3.94 -1.90 39.78
N LEU A 486 5.05 -1.90 39.03
CA LEU A 486 6.23 -2.71 39.31
C LEU A 486 6.81 -2.50 40.73
N PRO A 487 6.98 -1.25 41.24
CA PRO A 487 7.57 -1.03 42.56
C PRO A 487 6.75 -1.59 43.71
N SER A 488 5.41 -1.54 43.59
CA SER A 488 4.50 -2.12 44.59
C SER A 488 4.72 -3.63 44.69
N HIS A 489 4.81 -4.32 43.55
CA HIS A 489 5.01 -5.76 43.52
C HIS A 489 6.39 -6.17 44.03
N LEU A 490 7.45 -5.47 43.61
CA LEU A 490 8.82 -5.68 44.08
C LEU A 490 8.98 -5.43 45.59
N GLY A 491 8.27 -4.42 46.12
CA GLY A 491 8.28 -4.07 47.54
C GLY A 491 7.62 -5.08 48.48
N HIS A 492 6.78 -5.98 47.97
CA HIS A 492 6.07 -6.98 48.76
C HIS A 492 6.67 -8.41 48.66
N LEU A 493 7.79 -8.60 47.94
CA LEU A 493 8.47 -9.90 47.90
C LEU A 493 9.16 -10.24 49.23
N LYS A 494 8.57 -11.17 49.97
CA LYS A 494 9.18 -11.77 51.16
C LYS A 494 10.41 -12.59 50.79
N GLU A 495 11.49 -12.41 51.54
CA GLU A 495 12.66 -13.27 51.50
C GLU A 495 12.27 -14.68 51.99
N LYS A 496 12.31 -15.66 51.08
CA LYS A 496 12.23 -17.08 51.43
C LYS A 496 13.51 -17.74 50.97
N LYS A 497 14.11 -18.57 51.84
CA LYS A 497 15.20 -19.47 51.45
C LYS A 497 14.67 -20.45 50.40
N THR A 498 15.28 -20.46 49.22
CA THR A 498 14.97 -21.36 48.11
C THR A 498 15.22 -22.82 48.53
N LYS A 499 14.31 -23.73 48.15
CA LYS A 499 14.43 -25.18 48.38
C LYS A 499 14.02 -25.91 47.11
N GLY A 500 14.75 -26.96 46.73
CA GLY A 500 14.42 -27.82 45.58
C GLY A 500 15.03 -27.34 44.26
N TRP A 501 14.29 -27.48 43.16
CA TRP A 501 14.75 -27.16 41.80
C TRP A 501 15.10 -25.67 41.60
N THR A 502 14.41 -24.77 42.31
CA THR A 502 14.70 -23.32 42.30
C THR A 502 16.09 -22.98 42.84
N ALA A 503 16.61 -23.76 43.80
CA ALA A 503 17.98 -23.58 44.31
C ALA A 503 19.05 -24.03 43.30
N ARG A 504 18.71 -24.90 42.33
CA ARG A 504 19.62 -25.26 41.23
C ARG A 504 19.67 -24.15 40.18
N LEU A 505 18.52 -23.56 39.84
CA LEU A 505 18.44 -22.40 38.95
C LEU A 505 19.19 -21.20 39.53
N GLU A 506 19.01 -20.91 40.81
CA GLU A 506 19.71 -19.82 41.50
C GLU A 506 21.24 -20.04 41.52
N LYS A 507 21.71 -21.29 41.68
CA LYS A 507 23.14 -21.61 41.56
C LYS A 507 23.69 -21.48 40.14
N LEU A 508 22.90 -21.87 39.13
CA LEU A 508 23.28 -21.69 37.72
C LEU A 508 23.37 -20.20 37.37
N GLN A 509 22.39 -19.41 37.80
CA GLN A 509 22.35 -17.96 37.62
C GLN A 509 23.48 -17.26 38.39
N GLU A 510 23.75 -17.63 39.65
CA GLU A 510 24.91 -17.12 40.39
C GLU A 510 26.24 -17.48 39.70
N SER A 511 26.36 -18.68 39.15
CA SER A 511 27.57 -19.11 38.42
C SER A 511 27.74 -18.32 37.13
N PHE A 512 26.65 -18.07 36.40
CA PHE A 512 26.64 -17.23 35.21
C PHE A 512 27.00 -15.79 35.56
N ALA A 513 26.36 -15.19 36.58
CA ALA A 513 26.66 -13.84 37.07
C ALA A 513 28.12 -13.67 37.50
N LYS A 514 28.69 -14.62 38.24
CA LYS A 514 30.12 -14.64 38.63
C LYS A 514 31.05 -14.88 37.44
N GLY A 515 30.59 -15.58 36.42
CA GLY A 515 31.31 -15.75 35.15
C GLY A 515 31.32 -14.46 34.35
N TYR A 516 30.18 -13.77 34.30
CA TYR A 516 29.98 -12.49 33.63
C TYR A 516 30.76 -11.36 34.30
N GLU A 517 30.75 -11.27 35.63
CA GLU A 517 31.61 -10.33 36.40
C GLU A 517 33.10 -10.57 36.12
N ARG A 518 33.52 -11.83 35.98
CA ARG A 518 34.88 -12.17 35.55
C ARG A 518 35.18 -11.66 34.14
N ILE A 519 34.22 -11.68 33.22
CA ILE A 519 34.39 -11.11 31.87
C ILE A 519 34.54 -9.59 31.95
N ILE A 520 33.71 -8.93 32.76
CA ILE A 520 33.78 -7.48 33.00
C ILE A 520 35.18 -7.12 33.52
N ASP A 521 35.64 -7.76 34.60
CA ASP A 521 36.91 -7.39 35.22
C ASP A 521 38.14 -7.80 34.39
N LYS A 522 38.07 -8.91 33.65
CA LYS A 522 39.21 -9.44 32.89
C LYS A 522 39.35 -8.86 31.48
N TYR A 523 38.24 -8.55 30.80
CA TYR A 523 38.26 -8.10 29.41
C TYR A 523 37.76 -6.67 29.26
N TYR A 524 36.56 -6.35 29.75
CA TYR A 524 35.97 -5.03 29.53
C TYR A 524 36.68 -3.93 30.31
N ARG A 525 36.98 -4.12 31.60
CA ARG A 525 37.72 -3.15 32.43
C ARG A 525 39.06 -2.75 31.81
N PRO A 526 39.98 -3.68 31.44
CA PRO A 526 41.24 -3.29 30.81
C PRO A 526 41.06 -2.69 29.41
N LEU A 527 40.06 -3.12 28.64
CA LEU A 527 39.72 -2.51 27.36
C LEU A 527 39.28 -1.06 27.55
N LEU A 528 38.36 -0.81 28.48
CA LEU A 528 37.87 0.53 28.82
C LEU A 528 39.02 1.41 29.32
N ASP A 529 39.88 0.90 30.21
CA ASP A 529 41.06 1.64 30.70
C ASP A 529 42.02 2.03 29.55
N LEU A 530 42.22 1.14 28.58
CA LEU A 530 43.04 1.41 27.40
C LEU A 530 42.39 2.48 26.51
N CYS A 531 41.08 2.33 26.24
CA CYS A 531 40.31 3.26 25.42
C CYS A 531 40.23 4.65 26.05
N LEU A 532 40.00 4.76 27.36
CA LEU A 532 39.97 6.04 28.08
C LEU A 532 41.37 6.70 28.11
N LYS A 533 42.43 5.90 28.24
CA LYS A 533 43.81 6.40 28.18
C LYS A 533 44.16 6.96 26.80
N TYR A 534 43.76 6.29 25.72
CA TYR A 534 44.01 6.69 24.34
C TYR A 534 42.74 7.24 23.64
N ARG A 535 41.89 7.95 24.40
CA ARG A 535 40.55 8.40 23.96
C ARG A 535 40.48 9.09 22.60
N TYR A 536 41.50 9.87 22.22
CA TYR A 536 41.54 10.52 20.90
C TYR A 536 41.76 9.50 19.77
N ILE A 537 42.60 8.48 19.98
CA ILE A 537 42.80 7.39 19.01
C ILE A 537 41.51 6.56 18.90
N THR A 538 40.89 6.24 20.03
CA THR A 538 39.61 5.52 20.06
C THR A 538 38.53 6.28 19.30
N LEU A 539 38.42 7.59 19.52
CA LEU A 539 37.45 8.43 18.81
C LEU A 539 37.78 8.54 17.31
N SER A 540 39.04 8.74 16.94
CA SER A 540 39.46 8.77 15.54
C SER A 540 39.20 7.44 14.83
N ALA A 541 39.41 6.29 15.50
CA ALA A 541 39.09 4.98 14.94
C ALA A 541 37.59 4.79 14.73
N ALA A 542 36.76 5.23 15.68
CA ALA A 542 35.31 5.19 15.54
C ALA A 542 34.83 6.09 14.39
N VAL A 543 35.32 7.32 14.31
CA VAL A 543 35.00 8.24 13.21
C VAL A 543 35.48 7.68 11.86
N ALA A 544 36.67 7.09 11.80
CA ALA A 544 37.15 6.44 10.58
C ALA A 544 36.23 5.29 10.15
N LEU A 545 35.78 4.45 11.08
CA LEU A 545 34.82 3.38 10.78
C LEU A 545 33.49 3.94 10.28
N LEU A 546 32.97 5.00 10.91
CA LEU A 546 31.77 5.69 10.47
C LEU A 546 31.93 6.25 9.05
N LEU A 547 33.08 6.85 8.73
CA LEU A 547 33.35 7.37 7.39
C LEU A 547 33.51 6.25 6.34
N ILE A 548 34.09 5.11 6.71
CA ILE A 548 34.22 3.95 5.80
C ILE A 548 32.85 3.35 5.50
N VAL A 549 32.05 3.07 6.53
CA VAL A 549 30.73 2.45 6.34
C VAL A 549 29.72 3.44 5.76
N GLY A 550 29.75 4.69 6.21
CA GLY A 550 28.95 5.77 5.62
C GLY A 550 29.33 6.04 4.16
N GLY A 551 30.62 5.99 3.83
CA GLY A 551 31.10 6.07 2.45
C GLY A 551 30.65 4.89 1.59
N TYR A 552 30.62 3.67 2.15
CA TYR A 552 30.08 2.49 1.47
C TYR A 552 28.58 2.63 1.21
N GLY A 553 27.79 3.02 2.22
CA GLY A 553 26.35 3.21 2.06
C GLY A 553 25.94 4.40 1.20
N TYR A 554 26.82 5.41 1.06
CA TYR A 554 26.63 6.50 0.10
C TYR A 554 27.18 6.17 -1.30
N SER A 555 28.00 5.12 -1.43
CA SER A 555 28.48 4.69 -2.74
C SER A 555 27.40 3.93 -3.49
N ASP A 556 27.51 3.88 -4.81
CA ASP A 556 26.56 3.16 -5.69
C ASP A 556 26.58 1.62 -5.52
N HIS A 557 27.26 1.09 -4.51
CA HIS A 557 27.30 -0.36 -4.24
C HIS A 557 26.05 -0.86 -3.49
N MET A 558 25.38 0.01 -2.72
CA MET A 558 24.19 -0.37 -1.96
C MET A 558 23.02 0.53 -2.38
N GLY A 559 22.01 -0.08 -3.01
CA GLY A 559 20.84 0.64 -3.51
C GLY A 559 19.95 1.14 -2.40
N MET A 560 19.20 2.21 -2.68
CA MET A 560 18.06 2.61 -1.86
C MET A 560 16.79 2.40 -2.68
N ILE A 561 15.92 1.53 -2.18
CA ILE A 561 14.64 1.19 -2.80
C ILE A 561 13.48 1.71 -1.95
N MET A 562 12.30 1.89 -2.57
CA MET A 562 11.12 2.33 -1.84
C MET A 562 10.68 1.25 -0.83
N MET A 563 10.49 0.03 -1.31
CA MET A 563 10.11 -1.15 -0.52
C MET A 563 10.83 -2.38 -1.09
N PRO A 564 11.16 -3.39 -0.25
CA PRO A 564 11.67 -4.67 -0.75
C PRO A 564 10.63 -5.34 -1.66
N GLU A 565 11.13 -6.07 -2.65
CA GLU A 565 10.28 -6.94 -3.45
C GLU A 565 9.72 -8.05 -2.57
N VAL A 566 8.46 -8.41 -2.81
CA VAL A 566 7.81 -9.53 -2.13
C VAL A 566 7.45 -10.56 -3.17
N ALA A 567 7.51 -11.83 -2.79
CA ALA A 567 7.04 -12.90 -3.66
C ALA A 567 5.59 -12.63 -4.08
N ALA A 568 5.37 -12.46 -5.38
CA ALA A 568 4.02 -12.30 -5.92
C ALA A 568 3.31 -13.65 -5.96
N ASP A 569 1.99 -13.62 -5.84
CA ASP A 569 1.13 -14.78 -6.05
C ASP A 569 0.85 -14.95 -7.56
N GLU A 570 0.91 -13.86 -8.32
CA GLU A 570 0.73 -13.85 -9.77
C GLU A 570 1.83 -13.00 -10.45
N ILE A 571 2.30 -13.48 -11.60
CA ILE A 571 3.16 -12.69 -12.50
C ILE A 571 2.43 -12.45 -13.82
N GLU A 572 2.48 -11.23 -14.31
CA GLU A 572 1.78 -10.75 -15.50
C GLU A 572 2.77 -10.51 -16.64
N ALA A 573 2.40 -10.89 -17.86
CA ALA A 573 2.98 -10.41 -19.10
C ALA A 573 1.97 -9.49 -19.78
N GLY A 574 2.18 -8.18 -19.61
CA GLY A 574 1.39 -7.14 -20.23
C GLY A 574 1.85 -6.94 -21.68
N VAL A 575 0.98 -7.21 -22.65
CA VAL A 575 1.31 -7.10 -24.08
C VAL A 575 0.49 -6.00 -24.72
N ARG A 576 1.16 -4.94 -25.16
CA ARG A 576 0.56 -3.86 -25.92
C ARG A 576 0.61 -4.14 -27.41
N LEU A 577 -0.56 -4.06 -28.04
CA LEU A 577 -0.75 -4.25 -29.47
C LEU A 577 -0.70 -2.91 -30.21
N PRO A 578 -0.31 -2.93 -31.50
CA PRO A 578 -0.38 -1.77 -32.36
C PRO A 578 -1.77 -1.16 -32.41
N VAL A 579 -1.80 0.16 -32.57
CA VAL A 579 -3.03 0.90 -32.81
C VAL A 579 -3.71 0.37 -34.08
N SER A 580 -5.04 0.35 -34.08
CA SER A 580 -5.88 -0.28 -35.12
C SER A 580 -5.90 -1.81 -35.14
N THR A 581 -5.31 -2.50 -34.14
CA THR A 581 -5.51 -3.94 -33.97
C THR A 581 -6.99 -4.25 -33.70
N THR A 582 -7.56 -5.19 -34.45
CA THR A 582 -8.95 -5.60 -34.29
C THR A 582 -9.10 -6.58 -33.12
N PRO A 583 -10.29 -6.68 -32.49
CA PRO A 583 -10.51 -7.67 -31.42
C PRO A 583 -10.20 -9.12 -31.85
N GLU A 584 -10.44 -9.47 -33.11
CA GLU A 584 -10.08 -10.79 -33.67
C GLU A 584 -8.55 -10.98 -33.81
N GLN A 585 -7.80 -9.92 -34.12
CA GLN A 585 -6.34 -9.97 -34.17
C GLN A 585 -5.76 -10.08 -32.76
N ALA A 586 -6.26 -9.27 -31.81
CA ALA A 586 -5.87 -9.34 -30.41
C ALA A 586 -6.10 -10.74 -29.82
N ALA A 587 -7.26 -11.35 -30.10
CA ALA A 587 -7.57 -12.72 -29.68
C ALA A 587 -6.53 -13.74 -30.19
N ARG A 588 -6.12 -13.64 -31.45
CA ARG A 588 -5.10 -14.56 -32.02
C ARG A 588 -3.72 -14.38 -31.39
N VAL A 589 -3.32 -13.14 -31.12
CA VAL A 589 -2.04 -12.86 -30.46
C VAL A 589 -2.09 -13.35 -29.00
N ALA A 590 -3.21 -13.16 -28.31
CA ALA A 590 -3.42 -13.68 -26.96
C ALA A 590 -3.28 -15.22 -26.93
N GLU A 591 -3.95 -15.93 -27.85
CA GLU A 591 -3.82 -17.38 -27.99
C GLU A 591 -2.37 -17.81 -28.27
N GLU A 592 -1.66 -17.10 -29.15
CA GLU A 592 -0.25 -17.38 -29.47
C GLU A 592 0.68 -17.20 -28.25
N ILE A 593 0.47 -16.15 -27.45
CA ILE A 593 1.21 -15.93 -26.20
C ILE A 593 0.89 -17.06 -25.20
N THR A 594 -0.39 -17.36 -24.97
CA THR A 594 -0.81 -18.42 -24.05
C THR A 594 -0.21 -19.77 -24.46
N GLU A 595 -0.19 -20.10 -25.76
CA GLU A 595 0.44 -21.32 -26.27
C GLU A 595 1.96 -21.31 -26.10
N SER A 596 2.62 -20.15 -26.27
CA SER A 596 4.06 -20.00 -26.00
C SER A 596 4.37 -20.25 -24.52
N THR A 597 3.60 -19.63 -23.63
CA THR A 597 3.72 -19.81 -22.18
C THR A 597 3.47 -21.26 -21.77
N ARG A 598 2.47 -21.93 -22.33
CA ARG A 598 2.22 -23.35 -22.04
C ARG A 598 3.34 -24.28 -22.54
N ARG A 599 3.94 -23.99 -23.70
CA ARG A 599 5.13 -24.74 -24.16
C ARG A 599 6.28 -24.60 -23.18
N MET A 600 6.50 -23.40 -22.64
CA MET A 600 7.50 -23.18 -21.58
C MET A 600 7.20 -24.03 -20.34
N PHE A 601 5.92 -24.11 -19.93
CA PHE A 601 5.49 -24.97 -18.81
C PHE A 601 5.83 -26.44 -19.04
N ASP A 602 5.53 -26.96 -20.23
CA ASP A 602 5.80 -28.35 -20.58
C ASP A 602 7.32 -28.64 -20.67
N GLU A 603 8.10 -27.71 -21.21
CA GLU A 603 9.56 -27.86 -21.39
C GLU A 603 10.34 -27.77 -20.07
N HIS A 604 9.88 -26.95 -19.12
CA HIS A 604 10.57 -26.69 -17.85
C HIS A 604 9.84 -27.28 -16.63
N ASN A 605 8.79 -28.08 -16.83
CA ASN A 605 7.98 -28.70 -15.77
C ASN A 605 7.39 -27.68 -14.76
N LEU A 606 6.89 -26.56 -15.26
CA LEU A 606 6.47 -25.43 -14.40
C LEU A 606 5.14 -25.64 -13.68
N TYR A 607 4.42 -26.75 -13.94
CA TYR A 607 3.23 -27.12 -13.16
C TYR A 607 3.55 -27.49 -11.70
N GLU A 608 4.82 -27.66 -11.34
CA GLU A 608 5.29 -27.78 -9.95
C GLU A 608 5.59 -26.43 -9.30
N VAL A 609 5.50 -25.32 -10.06
CA VAL A 609 5.81 -23.96 -9.61
C VAL A 609 4.59 -23.04 -9.71
N ALA A 610 3.68 -23.33 -10.64
CA ALA A 610 2.50 -22.54 -10.94
C ALA A 610 1.27 -23.42 -11.18
N GLU A 611 0.10 -22.96 -10.73
CA GLU A 611 -1.19 -23.65 -10.91
C GLU A 611 -1.68 -23.60 -12.36
N GLY A 612 -1.39 -22.52 -13.09
CA GLY A 612 -1.84 -22.35 -14.46
C GLY A 612 -1.64 -20.96 -15.03
N VAL A 613 -2.27 -20.73 -16.18
CA VAL A 613 -2.18 -19.48 -16.95
C VAL A 613 -3.56 -18.88 -17.12
N LYS A 614 -3.75 -17.64 -16.68
CA LYS A 614 -4.90 -16.81 -17.04
C LYS A 614 -4.56 -15.99 -18.28
N THR A 615 -5.55 -15.71 -19.10
CA THR A 615 -5.38 -14.85 -20.27
C THR A 615 -6.61 -13.99 -20.42
N ASN A 616 -6.40 -12.69 -20.62
CA ASN A 616 -7.44 -11.72 -20.82
C ASN A 616 -7.04 -10.71 -21.90
N VAL A 617 -8.03 -10.05 -22.48
CA VAL A 617 -7.83 -8.92 -23.39
C VAL A 617 -8.60 -7.74 -22.84
N ARG A 618 -7.87 -6.76 -22.30
CA ARG A 618 -8.44 -5.55 -21.71
C ARG A 618 -8.54 -4.49 -22.81
N GLY A 619 -9.77 -4.06 -23.11
CA GLY A 619 -10.01 -3.10 -24.19
C GLY A 619 -9.75 -3.68 -25.59
N GLN A 620 -9.11 -2.92 -26.48
CA GLN A 620 -8.83 -3.35 -27.87
C GLN A 620 -7.36 -3.68 -28.14
N ASN A 621 -6.43 -3.21 -27.30
CA ASN A 621 -5.00 -3.20 -27.60
C ASN A 621 -4.09 -3.64 -26.44
N PHE A 622 -4.65 -4.17 -25.35
CA PHE A 622 -3.86 -4.72 -24.25
C PHE A 622 -4.26 -6.16 -23.99
N ILE A 623 -3.28 -7.06 -24.08
CA ILE A 623 -3.42 -8.47 -23.69
C ILE A 623 -2.70 -8.61 -22.37
N ASP A 624 -3.32 -9.36 -21.49
CA ASP A 624 -2.83 -9.65 -20.16
C ASP A 624 -2.78 -11.17 -20.02
N VAL A 625 -1.58 -11.70 -19.79
CA VAL A 625 -1.37 -13.11 -19.52
C VAL A 625 -0.77 -13.21 -18.14
N GLU A 626 -1.42 -13.92 -17.23
CA GLU A 626 -0.96 -14.07 -15.85
C GLU A 626 -0.58 -15.53 -15.61
N ILE A 627 0.56 -15.77 -14.97
CA ILE A 627 0.92 -17.07 -14.41
C ILE A 627 0.59 -17.03 -12.92
N VAL A 628 -0.33 -17.92 -12.52
CA VAL A 628 -0.75 -18.08 -11.13
C VAL A 628 0.26 -18.98 -10.44
N MET A 629 1.07 -18.42 -9.57
CA MET A 629 2.15 -19.14 -8.91
C MET A 629 1.62 -19.92 -7.69
N LEU A 630 2.29 -21.04 -7.39
CA LEU A 630 2.08 -21.71 -6.11
C LEU A 630 2.66 -20.85 -4.97
N PRO A 631 2.17 -21.06 -3.73
CA PRO A 631 2.73 -20.40 -2.56
C PRO A 631 4.26 -20.52 -2.49
N PRO A 632 4.99 -19.48 -2.06
CA PRO A 632 6.45 -19.46 -2.08
C PRO A 632 7.14 -20.60 -1.34
N ASP A 633 6.48 -21.22 -0.36
CA ASP A 633 6.95 -22.36 0.43
C ASP A 633 6.70 -23.72 -0.24
N GLU A 634 5.88 -23.76 -1.29
CA GLU A 634 5.58 -24.95 -2.09
C GLU A 634 6.35 -25.00 -3.43
N ARG A 635 7.11 -23.94 -3.77
CA ARG A 635 7.88 -23.86 -5.03
C ARG A 635 9.37 -23.59 -4.82
N ASP A 636 10.19 -24.21 -5.68
CA ASP A 636 11.67 -24.09 -5.66
C ASP A 636 12.24 -22.98 -6.56
N MET A 637 11.37 -22.17 -7.21
CA MET A 637 11.77 -21.11 -8.14
C MET A 637 11.10 -19.79 -7.76
N SER A 638 11.85 -18.69 -7.80
CA SER A 638 11.36 -17.35 -7.49
C SER A 638 10.56 -16.70 -8.64
N ALA A 639 9.73 -15.70 -8.33
CA ALA A 639 9.01 -14.91 -9.34
C ALA A 639 9.97 -14.30 -10.38
N ARG A 640 11.11 -13.76 -9.91
CA ARG A 640 12.12 -13.14 -10.77
C ARG A 640 12.79 -14.16 -11.71
N GLU A 641 13.09 -15.35 -11.21
CA GLU A 641 13.63 -16.43 -12.04
C GLU A 641 12.61 -16.90 -13.08
N LEU A 642 11.33 -17.00 -12.71
CA LEU A 642 10.27 -17.36 -13.64
C LEU A 642 10.03 -16.26 -14.69
N ILE A 643 10.05 -14.98 -14.31
CA ILE A 643 9.97 -13.84 -15.24
C ILE A 643 11.15 -13.86 -16.22
N ALA A 644 12.38 -14.07 -15.73
CA ALA A 644 13.55 -14.18 -16.59
C ALA A 644 13.41 -15.35 -17.58
N LEU A 645 12.94 -16.51 -17.08
CA LEU A 645 12.65 -17.66 -17.93
C LEU A 645 11.55 -17.36 -18.96
N TRP A 646 10.51 -16.66 -18.55
CA TRP A 646 9.39 -16.30 -19.43
C TRP A 646 9.86 -15.37 -20.55
N ARG A 647 10.64 -14.34 -20.19
CA ARG A 647 11.26 -13.39 -21.12
C ARG A 647 12.13 -14.09 -22.17
N ASP A 648 12.93 -15.07 -21.75
CA ASP A 648 13.82 -15.82 -22.66
C ASP A 648 13.04 -16.79 -23.58
N ASN A 649 11.83 -17.21 -23.21
CA ASN A 649 11.03 -18.21 -23.95
C ASN A 649 9.86 -17.64 -24.75
N ILE A 650 9.32 -16.46 -24.41
CA ILE A 650 8.14 -15.90 -25.08
C ILE A 650 8.39 -15.66 -26.59
N GLY A 651 9.63 -15.28 -26.93
CA GLY A 651 10.09 -15.02 -28.30
C GLY A 651 9.56 -13.70 -28.90
N ASP A 652 9.99 -13.42 -30.14
CA ASP A 652 9.47 -12.28 -30.91
C ASP A 652 8.08 -12.63 -31.48
N ILE A 653 7.02 -12.03 -30.93
CA ILE A 653 5.65 -12.22 -31.41
C ILE A 653 5.32 -11.14 -32.44
N ALA A 654 4.84 -11.56 -33.62
CA ALA A 654 4.51 -10.64 -34.69
C ALA A 654 3.25 -9.82 -34.37
N GLY A 655 3.32 -8.49 -34.55
CA GLY A 655 2.17 -7.61 -34.31
C GLY A 655 2.00 -7.20 -32.85
N VAL A 656 3.10 -7.16 -32.09
CA VAL A 656 3.19 -6.62 -30.73
C VAL A 656 4.09 -5.39 -30.75
N ASP A 657 3.65 -4.30 -30.13
CA ASP A 657 4.47 -3.08 -29.97
C ASP A 657 5.37 -3.21 -28.74
N GLN A 658 4.85 -3.80 -27.66
CA GLN A 658 5.57 -3.92 -26.40
C GLN A 658 5.12 -5.14 -25.58
N ILE A 659 6.06 -5.75 -24.86
CA ILE A 659 5.82 -6.75 -23.81
C ILE A 659 6.48 -6.23 -22.53
N THR A 660 5.71 -6.11 -21.46
CA THR A 660 6.21 -5.89 -20.09
C THR A 660 6.00 -7.14 -19.27
N PHE A 661 6.87 -7.36 -18.28
CA PHE A 661 6.70 -8.43 -17.30
C PHE A 661 6.64 -7.81 -15.92
N GLU A 662 5.56 -8.09 -15.21
CA GLU A 662 5.27 -7.49 -13.92
C GLU A 662 4.99 -8.61 -12.91
N ALA A 663 5.40 -8.40 -11.67
CA ALA A 663 4.97 -9.23 -10.56
C ALA A 663 3.93 -8.40 -9.81
N GLU A 664 2.75 -8.96 -9.48
CA GLU A 664 1.71 -8.18 -8.82
C GLU A 664 2.22 -7.68 -7.44
N ARG A 665 2.22 -6.35 -7.21
CA ARG A 665 2.83 -5.73 -6.00
C ARG A 665 1.80 -5.01 -5.13
N GLY A 666 1.56 -5.53 -3.93
CA GLY A 666 1.20 -4.77 -2.73
C GLY A 666 0.01 -3.76 -2.81
N PRO A 667 -0.24 -2.98 -1.74
CA PRO A 667 -1.38 -2.08 -1.67
C PRO A 667 -1.31 -0.82 -2.55
N GLY A 668 -0.21 -0.61 -3.29
CA GLY A 668 0.01 0.53 -4.19
C GLY A 668 0.18 0.16 -5.67
N GLY A 669 0.04 -1.13 -6.04
CA GLY A 669 0.23 -1.63 -7.39
C GLY A 669 1.69 -1.62 -7.87
N TYR A 670 1.92 -2.13 -9.08
CA TYR A 670 3.21 -1.99 -9.75
C TYR A 670 3.45 -0.52 -10.14
N GLN A 671 4.64 -0.02 -9.77
CA GLN A 671 5.16 1.26 -10.25
C GLN A 671 6.58 1.02 -10.74
N GLN A 672 6.91 1.65 -11.87
CA GLN A 672 8.25 1.62 -12.42
C GLN A 672 9.23 2.37 -11.52
N ASP A 673 10.50 1.94 -11.56
CA ASP A 673 11.56 2.55 -10.76
C ASP A 673 11.73 4.03 -11.08
N ILE A 674 11.82 4.36 -12.38
CA ILE A 674 11.94 5.73 -12.85
C ILE A 674 10.84 5.96 -13.89
N SER A 675 10.07 7.01 -13.68
CA SER A 675 9.08 7.47 -14.66
C SER A 675 9.26 8.96 -14.91
N VAL A 676 9.20 9.38 -16.17
CA VAL A 676 9.41 10.77 -16.58
C VAL A 676 8.25 11.23 -17.42
N ASP A 677 7.50 12.21 -16.90
CA ASP A 677 6.48 12.91 -17.67
C ASP A 677 7.14 14.02 -18.48
N LEU A 678 7.10 13.90 -19.80
CA LEU A 678 7.50 14.95 -20.72
C LEU A 678 6.28 15.80 -21.08
N SER A 679 6.42 17.13 -21.09
CA SER A 679 5.32 18.04 -21.41
C SER A 679 5.76 19.17 -22.32
N HIS A 680 4.94 19.44 -23.35
CA HIS A 680 5.13 20.50 -24.31
C HIS A 680 3.77 21.02 -24.83
N ALA A 681 3.71 22.28 -25.27
CA ALA A 681 2.49 22.88 -25.80
C ALA A 681 2.13 22.39 -27.22
N ASP A 682 3.15 22.07 -28.02
CA ASP A 682 3.02 21.43 -29.34
C ASP A 682 3.18 19.91 -29.20
N ILE A 683 2.17 19.18 -29.64
CA ILE A 683 2.10 17.71 -29.55
C ILE A 683 3.10 17.01 -30.48
N ASN A 684 3.39 17.57 -31.66
CA ASN A 684 4.34 16.96 -32.58
C ASN A 684 5.76 17.03 -32.03
N VAL A 685 6.06 18.13 -31.33
CA VAL A 685 7.34 18.27 -30.60
C VAL A 685 7.38 17.30 -29.43
N LEU A 686 6.26 17.12 -28.71
CA LEU A 686 6.18 16.19 -27.60
C LEU A 686 6.42 14.74 -28.05
N GLU A 687 5.80 14.32 -29.15
CA GLU A 687 6.01 13.00 -29.78
C GLU A 687 7.47 12.80 -30.18
N GLN A 688 8.08 13.77 -30.87
CA GLN A 688 9.48 13.64 -31.30
C GLN A 688 10.42 13.58 -30.10
N ALA A 689 10.16 14.40 -29.08
CA ALA A 689 10.94 14.41 -27.85
C ALA A 689 10.80 13.10 -27.06
N SER A 690 9.57 12.58 -26.91
CA SER A 690 9.34 11.32 -26.19
C SER A 690 9.97 10.14 -26.90
N LYS A 691 9.85 10.06 -28.23
CA LYS A 691 10.50 9.02 -29.02
C LYS A 691 12.02 9.09 -28.92
N THR A 692 12.59 10.29 -29.04
CA THR A 692 14.05 10.49 -28.88
C THR A 692 14.51 10.10 -27.48
N PHE A 693 13.70 10.43 -26.46
CA PHE A 693 13.99 10.06 -25.08
C PHE A 693 13.95 8.54 -24.89
N LEU A 694 12.90 7.87 -25.39
CA LEU A 694 12.76 6.41 -25.34
C LEU A 694 13.97 5.71 -26.00
N GLU A 695 14.33 6.12 -27.22
CA GLU A 695 15.50 5.57 -27.94
C GLU A 695 16.82 5.77 -27.17
N GLN A 696 16.95 6.92 -26.48
CA GLN A 696 18.12 7.17 -25.63
C GLN A 696 18.14 6.31 -24.37
N MET A 697 16.97 6.04 -23.78
CA MET A 697 16.84 5.18 -22.61
C MET A 697 17.04 3.71 -22.96
N GLU A 698 16.55 3.23 -24.11
CA GLU A 698 16.86 1.88 -24.62
C GLU A 698 18.36 1.62 -24.77
N ALA A 699 19.16 2.66 -25.00
CA ALA A 699 20.62 2.54 -25.11
C ALA A 699 21.34 2.40 -23.76
N PHE A 700 20.66 2.61 -22.62
CA PHE A 700 21.25 2.39 -21.30
C PHE A 700 21.29 0.90 -20.97
N GLU A 701 22.47 0.40 -20.59
CA GLU A 701 22.68 -1.02 -20.30
C GLU A 701 21.86 -1.52 -19.09
N ASN A 702 21.55 -0.63 -18.14
CA ASN A 702 20.89 -0.96 -16.87
C ASN A 702 19.37 -0.72 -16.90
N THR A 703 18.78 -0.23 -17.99
CA THR A 703 17.32 -0.01 -18.07
C THR A 703 16.62 -1.24 -18.65
N ARG A 704 15.47 -1.60 -18.08
CA ARG A 704 14.62 -2.72 -18.50
C ARG A 704 13.17 -2.27 -18.58
N ASP A 705 12.37 -3.07 -19.29
CA ASP A 705 10.91 -2.94 -19.38
C ASP A 705 10.46 -1.48 -19.69
N LEU A 706 11.18 -0.83 -20.61
CA LEU A 706 10.92 0.54 -21.04
C LEU A 706 9.55 0.64 -21.70
N ASN A 707 8.70 1.52 -21.19
CA ASN A 707 7.39 1.78 -21.76
C ASN A 707 7.18 3.28 -21.95
N ASP A 708 6.23 3.61 -22.81
CA ASP A 708 5.63 4.93 -22.83
C ASP A 708 4.11 4.80 -22.80
N ASN A 709 3.39 5.93 -22.69
CA ASN A 709 1.94 5.98 -22.85
C ASN A 709 1.51 6.75 -24.11
N TYR A 710 2.41 6.83 -25.10
CA TYR A 710 2.16 7.47 -26.38
C TYR A 710 1.73 6.45 -27.42
N ASP A 711 0.44 6.40 -27.68
CA ASP A 711 -0.08 5.63 -28.79
C ASP A 711 -0.03 6.44 -30.09
N LYS A 712 0.41 5.81 -31.18
CA LYS A 712 0.23 6.38 -32.52
C LYS A 712 -1.26 6.58 -32.80
N GLY A 713 -1.60 7.64 -33.52
CA GLY A 713 -2.99 7.88 -33.86
C GLY A 713 -3.58 6.76 -34.73
N LYS A 714 -4.90 6.54 -34.62
CA LYS A 714 -5.68 5.73 -35.57
C LYS A 714 -6.00 6.58 -36.80
N VAL A 715 -6.18 5.93 -37.95
CA VAL A 715 -6.76 6.60 -39.13
C VAL A 715 -8.19 7.02 -38.80
N GLN A 716 -8.46 8.31 -38.92
CA GLN A 716 -9.75 8.95 -38.73
C GLN A 716 -10.22 9.56 -40.05
N TYR A 717 -11.51 9.43 -40.34
CA TYR A 717 -12.17 10.09 -41.47
C TYR A 717 -13.05 11.23 -40.95
N ASP A 718 -12.64 12.46 -41.24
CA ASP A 718 -13.40 13.67 -40.93
C ASP A 718 -14.39 13.96 -42.06
N PHE A 719 -15.69 13.99 -41.74
CA PHE A 719 -16.74 14.29 -42.70
C PHE A 719 -17.15 15.76 -42.63
N LYS A 720 -17.06 16.46 -43.76
CA LYS A 720 -17.51 17.85 -43.88
C LYS A 720 -18.61 17.97 -44.93
N LEU A 721 -19.79 18.39 -44.50
CA LEU A 721 -20.94 18.54 -45.39
C LEU A 721 -20.66 19.57 -46.50
N LEU A 722 -20.81 19.13 -47.75
CA LEU A 722 -20.65 19.95 -48.94
C LEU A 722 -21.88 20.84 -49.19
N PRO A 723 -21.73 21.96 -49.93
CA PRO A 723 -22.87 22.78 -50.38
C PRO A 723 -23.95 21.99 -51.12
N GLU A 724 -23.57 20.97 -51.90
CA GLU A 724 -24.44 20.06 -52.63
C GLU A 724 -25.36 19.29 -51.69
N GLY A 725 -24.81 18.72 -50.61
CA GLY A 725 -25.58 18.05 -49.57
C GLY A 725 -26.57 19.01 -48.87
N ARG A 726 -26.11 20.24 -48.56
CA ARG A 726 -26.98 21.28 -47.98
C ARG A 726 -28.13 21.67 -48.92
N ASN A 727 -27.89 21.75 -50.22
CA ASN A 727 -28.91 22.06 -51.23
C ASN A 727 -29.97 20.94 -51.35
N LEU A 728 -29.61 19.70 -51.02
CA LEU A 728 -30.54 18.57 -50.90
C LEU A 728 -31.30 18.55 -49.57
N GLY A 729 -31.09 19.54 -48.71
CA GLY A 729 -31.73 19.67 -47.41
C GLY A 729 -31.09 18.86 -46.30
N LEU A 730 -29.92 18.24 -46.53
CA LEU A 730 -29.20 17.51 -45.50
C LEU A 730 -28.56 18.46 -44.49
N THR A 731 -28.59 18.08 -43.22
CA THR A 731 -27.82 18.72 -42.14
C THR A 731 -26.67 17.83 -41.68
N SER A 732 -25.62 18.42 -41.11
CA SER A 732 -24.48 17.63 -40.60
C SER A 732 -24.91 16.61 -39.54
N ASN A 733 -25.90 16.93 -38.70
CA ASN A 733 -26.44 16.03 -37.68
C ASN A 733 -27.16 14.83 -38.32
N GLU A 734 -27.99 15.05 -39.34
CA GLU A 734 -28.69 13.96 -40.03
C GLU A 734 -27.73 13.01 -40.75
N VAL A 735 -26.70 13.55 -41.42
CA VAL A 735 -25.69 12.72 -42.09
C VAL A 735 -24.88 11.95 -41.05
N GLY A 736 -24.37 12.63 -40.02
CA GLY A 736 -23.61 12.00 -38.94
C GLY A 736 -24.39 10.90 -38.22
N ARG A 737 -25.68 11.13 -37.94
CA ARG A 737 -26.55 10.12 -37.32
C ARG A 737 -26.75 8.90 -38.22
N GLN A 738 -27.00 9.09 -39.51
CA GLN A 738 -27.15 7.96 -40.44
C GLN A 738 -25.87 7.12 -40.55
N VAL A 739 -24.71 7.75 -40.57
CA VAL A 739 -23.41 7.05 -40.55
C VAL A 739 -23.22 6.31 -39.22
N ARG A 740 -23.44 6.98 -38.08
CA ARG A 740 -23.36 6.37 -36.74
C ARG A 740 -24.29 5.17 -36.62
N ASP A 741 -25.55 5.30 -36.99
CA ASP A 741 -26.55 4.22 -36.90
C ASP A 741 -26.12 3.00 -37.74
N ALA A 742 -25.46 3.22 -38.88
CA ALA A 742 -25.02 2.15 -39.77
C ALA A 742 -23.82 1.36 -39.22
N PHE A 743 -22.80 2.04 -38.70
CA PHE A 743 -21.53 1.42 -38.30
C PHE A 743 -21.44 1.13 -36.79
N PHE A 744 -21.94 2.03 -35.94
CA PHE A 744 -21.96 1.87 -34.47
C PHE A 744 -23.27 1.25 -33.96
N GLY A 745 -24.37 1.44 -34.70
CA GLY A 745 -25.70 0.97 -34.35
C GLY A 745 -26.56 2.05 -33.68
N ALA A 746 -27.81 2.15 -34.11
CA ALA A 746 -28.82 2.99 -33.49
C ALA A 746 -29.28 2.37 -32.16
N LEU A 747 -29.11 3.11 -31.06
CA LEU A 747 -29.63 2.69 -29.75
C LEU A 747 -31.15 2.86 -29.73
N ALA A 748 -31.90 1.75 -29.67
CA ALA A 748 -33.36 1.78 -29.53
C ALA A 748 -33.77 2.04 -28.09
N MET A 749 -33.19 1.29 -27.14
CA MET A 749 -33.45 1.47 -25.71
C MET A 749 -32.41 0.78 -24.84
N ARG A 750 -32.36 1.19 -23.58
CA ARG A 750 -31.66 0.50 -22.49
C ARG A 750 -32.72 -0.03 -21.53
N GLN A 751 -32.65 -1.31 -21.19
CA GLN A 751 -33.61 -1.92 -20.27
C GLN A 751 -32.94 -2.87 -19.28
N LEU A 752 -33.59 -3.08 -18.14
CA LEU A 752 -33.18 -4.10 -17.18
C LEU A 752 -33.87 -5.42 -17.49
N ARG A 753 -33.09 -6.48 -17.71
CA ARG A 753 -33.55 -7.87 -17.77
C ARG A 753 -33.02 -8.59 -16.54
N SER A 754 -33.92 -8.90 -15.61
CA SER A 754 -33.54 -9.34 -14.25
C SER A 754 -32.71 -8.25 -13.55
N THR A 755 -31.42 -8.51 -13.32
CA THR A 755 -30.46 -7.60 -12.70
C THR A 755 -29.48 -6.99 -13.70
N ASN A 756 -29.51 -7.42 -14.96
CA ASN A 756 -28.58 -6.98 -15.98
C ASN A 756 -29.17 -5.85 -16.82
N LYS A 757 -28.36 -4.82 -17.09
CA LYS A 757 -28.65 -3.82 -18.11
C LYS A 757 -28.42 -4.44 -19.48
N ILE A 758 -29.34 -4.20 -20.41
CA ILE A 758 -29.27 -4.67 -21.79
C ILE A 758 -29.51 -3.50 -22.71
N GLU A 759 -28.62 -3.36 -23.69
CA GLU A 759 -28.83 -2.44 -24.81
C GLU A 759 -29.50 -3.17 -25.97
N VAL A 760 -30.51 -2.52 -26.54
CA VAL A 760 -31.14 -2.98 -27.78
C VAL A 760 -30.66 -2.08 -28.90
N ARG A 761 -29.87 -2.64 -29.82
CA ARG A 761 -29.24 -1.87 -30.91
C ARG A 761 -29.71 -2.34 -32.28
N VAL A 762 -30.05 -1.39 -33.14
CA VAL A 762 -30.44 -1.61 -34.53
C VAL A 762 -29.30 -1.20 -35.43
N LYS A 763 -28.73 -2.14 -36.20
CA LYS A 763 -27.51 -1.92 -36.98
C LYS A 763 -27.54 -2.70 -38.29
N LEU A 764 -26.55 -2.44 -39.15
CA LEU A 764 -26.31 -3.27 -40.33
C LEU A 764 -25.69 -4.63 -39.92
N PRO A 765 -25.97 -5.71 -40.69
CA PRO A 765 -25.25 -6.98 -40.55
C PRO A 765 -23.74 -6.76 -40.64
N LEU A 766 -22.96 -7.55 -39.90
CA LEU A 766 -21.50 -7.41 -39.83
C LEU A 766 -20.83 -7.33 -41.21
N GLU A 767 -21.26 -8.15 -42.18
CA GLU A 767 -20.74 -8.16 -43.55
C GLU A 767 -20.91 -6.82 -44.29
N GLU A 768 -21.94 -6.04 -43.97
CA GLU A 768 -22.24 -4.75 -44.61
C GLU A 768 -21.64 -3.53 -43.88
N ARG A 769 -20.82 -3.77 -42.84
CA ARG A 769 -20.14 -2.70 -42.06
C ARG A 769 -18.67 -2.98 -41.71
N ARG A 770 -18.15 -4.18 -41.98
CA ARG A 770 -16.77 -4.58 -41.66
C ARG A 770 -15.73 -3.89 -42.55
N ASP A 771 -16.02 -3.76 -43.85
CA ASP A 771 -15.06 -3.22 -44.83
C ASP A 771 -15.25 -1.74 -45.14
N ILE A 772 -14.15 -1.04 -45.45
CA ILE A 772 -14.17 0.37 -45.84
C ILE A 772 -14.99 0.62 -47.13
N ASP A 773 -15.01 -0.35 -48.04
CA ASP A 773 -15.83 -0.30 -49.27
C ASP A 773 -17.32 -0.10 -48.95
N ASN A 774 -17.79 -0.58 -47.78
CA ASN A 774 -19.16 -0.39 -47.33
C ASN A 774 -19.45 1.06 -46.91
N LEU A 775 -18.42 1.81 -46.47
CA LEU A 775 -18.50 3.24 -46.17
C LEU A 775 -18.46 4.07 -47.45
N GLU A 776 -17.57 3.73 -48.39
CA GLU A 776 -17.45 4.43 -49.67
C GLU A 776 -18.73 4.30 -50.52
N SER A 777 -19.36 3.14 -50.49
CA SER A 777 -20.63 2.86 -51.17
C SER A 777 -21.87 3.21 -50.33
N PHE A 778 -21.69 3.81 -49.15
CA PHE A 778 -22.81 4.15 -48.27
C PHE A 778 -23.72 5.21 -48.91
N LEU A 779 -25.03 4.99 -48.83
CA LEU A 779 -26.04 5.90 -49.35
C LEU A 779 -26.71 6.63 -48.19
N VAL A 780 -26.71 7.96 -48.25
CA VAL A 780 -27.41 8.82 -47.30
C VAL A 780 -28.78 9.17 -47.86
N ARG A 781 -29.79 9.13 -47.00
CA ARG A 781 -31.15 9.48 -47.38
C ARG A 781 -31.46 10.94 -47.03
N THR A 782 -31.99 11.66 -48.00
CA THR A 782 -32.44 13.05 -47.86
C THR A 782 -33.82 13.14 -47.20
N PRO A 783 -34.22 14.30 -46.65
CA PRO A 783 -35.57 14.51 -46.11
C PRO A 783 -36.70 14.27 -47.13
N THR A 784 -36.39 14.40 -48.43
CA THR A 784 -37.34 14.13 -49.52
C THR A 784 -37.47 12.64 -49.85
N GLY A 785 -36.69 11.77 -49.20
CA GLY A 785 -36.68 10.32 -49.37
C GLY A 785 -35.75 9.81 -50.47
N VAL A 786 -35.07 10.70 -51.20
CA VAL A 786 -34.07 10.34 -52.22
C VAL A 786 -32.77 9.90 -51.55
N GLU A 787 -32.15 8.84 -52.08
CA GLU A 787 -30.83 8.36 -51.67
C GLU A 787 -29.74 8.96 -52.54
N VAL A 788 -28.65 9.38 -51.90
CA VAL A 788 -27.45 9.93 -52.56
C VAL A 788 -26.20 9.29 -51.97
N PRO A 789 -25.15 9.01 -52.77
CA PRO A 789 -23.89 8.52 -52.24
C PRO A 789 -23.32 9.48 -51.18
N LEU A 790 -22.80 8.94 -50.07
CA LEU A 790 -22.20 9.72 -48.99
C LEU A 790 -21.12 10.65 -49.55
N LEU A 791 -20.22 10.11 -50.38
CA LEU A 791 -19.10 10.84 -50.97
C LEU A 791 -19.50 11.96 -51.95
N ASP A 792 -20.75 11.99 -52.42
CA ASP A 792 -21.26 13.10 -53.26
C ASP A 792 -21.73 14.30 -52.42
N VAL A 793 -21.99 14.09 -51.12
CA VAL A 793 -22.56 15.11 -50.22
C VAL A 793 -21.64 15.51 -49.08
N VAL A 794 -20.55 14.77 -48.84
CA VAL A 794 -19.51 15.12 -47.86
C VAL A 794 -18.12 15.10 -48.49
N GLU A 795 -17.28 16.02 -48.05
CA GLU A 795 -15.83 15.96 -48.21
C GLU A 795 -15.29 15.08 -47.09
N VAL A 796 -14.46 14.10 -47.44
CA VAL A 796 -13.80 13.20 -46.50
C VAL A 796 -12.34 13.61 -46.40
N GLU A 797 -11.90 13.98 -45.21
CA GLU A 797 -10.49 14.25 -44.92
C GLU A 797 -9.94 13.14 -44.03
N GLN A 798 -8.93 12.42 -44.53
CA GLN A 798 -8.25 11.39 -43.76
C GLN A 798 -7.16 12.04 -42.90
N ARG A 799 -7.19 11.76 -41.59
CA ARG A 799 -6.19 12.21 -40.61
C ARG A 799 -5.78 11.08 -39.69
N GLU A 800 -4.72 11.28 -38.93
CA GLU A 800 -4.38 10.42 -37.79
C GLU A 800 -4.84 11.12 -36.51
N ALA A 801 -5.62 10.42 -35.70
CA ALA A 801 -6.17 10.93 -34.45
C ALA A 801 -5.68 10.09 -33.27
N PHE A 802 -5.25 10.75 -32.19
CA PHE A 802 -4.80 10.09 -30.96
C PHE A 802 -5.85 9.11 -30.44
N THR A 803 -5.42 7.98 -29.89
CA THR A 803 -6.28 7.00 -29.19
C THR A 803 -6.53 7.41 -27.75
N SER A 804 -5.56 8.08 -27.13
CA SER A 804 -5.67 8.68 -25.82
C SER A 804 -4.87 9.98 -25.74
N ILE A 805 -5.29 10.89 -24.87
CA ILE A 805 -4.52 12.09 -24.52
C ILE A 805 -4.39 12.14 -23.00
N ASN A 806 -3.15 12.02 -22.52
CA ASN A 806 -2.81 12.07 -21.11
C ASN A 806 -2.45 13.50 -20.69
N ARG A 807 -2.93 13.91 -19.53
CA ARG A 807 -2.75 15.25 -19.00
C ARG A 807 -2.47 15.21 -17.50
N ARG A 808 -1.58 16.09 -17.03
CA ARG A 808 -1.27 16.30 -15.62
C ARG A 808 -1.21 17.79 -15.33
N ASP A 809 -1.90 18.22 -14.27
CA ASP A 809 -2.01 19.62 -13.83
C ASP A 809 -2.34 20.61 -14.97
N GLY A 810 -3.20 20.18 -15.90
CA GLY A 810 -3.65 20.98 -17.03
C GLY A 810 -2.68 21.07 -18.22
N ARG A 811 -1.66 20.22 -18.28
CA ARG A 811 -0.76 20.11 -19.43
C ARG A 811 -0.83 18.72 -20.04
N ARG A 812 -0.69 18.61 -21.36
CA ARG A 812 -0.50 17.30 -22.02
C ARG A 812 0.85 16.72 -21.60
N VAL A 813 0.87 15.43 -21.31
CA VAL A 813 2.07 14.70 -20.91
C VAL A 813 2.20 13.40 -21.71
N VAL A 814 3.44 13.04 -22.03
CA VAL A 814 3.80 11.67 -22.42
C VAL A 814 4.70 11.15 -21.32
N ASN A 815 4.25 10.09 -20.67
CA ASN A 815 5.00 9.36 -19.66
C ASN A 815 5.93 8.38 -20.35
N VAL A 816 7.19 8.35 -19.94
CA VAL A 816 8.15 7.31 -20.31
C VAL A 816 8.70 6.71 -19.03
N GLY A 817 8.45 5.43 -18.81
CA GLY A 817 8.86 4.72 -17.62
C GLY A 817 9.81 3.57 -17.92
N MET A 818 10.59 3.20 -16.90
CA MET A 818 11.59 2.13 -16.98
C MET A 818 11.87 1.54 -15.60
N ASP A 819 12.19 0.26 -15.59
CA ASP A 819 12.82 -0.40 -14.45
C ASP A 819 14.33 -0.36 -14.59
N VAL A 820 15.06 -0.41 -13.46
CA VAL A 820 16.52 -0.36 -13.46
C VAL A 820 17.09 -1.60 -12.79
N GLU A 821 17.88 -2.34 -13.56
CA GLU A 821 18.51 -3.59 -13.12
C GLU A 821 20.04 -3.50 -13.29
N PRO A 822 20.83 -3.69 -12.22
CA PRO A 822 20.43 -3.95 -10.83
C PRO A 822 19.83 -2.73 -10.10
N SER A 823 19.02 -2.95 -9.06
CA SER A 823 18.30 -1.90 -8.31
C SER A 823 19.20 -0.84 -7.66
N ASN A 824 20.48 -1.15 -7.42
CA ASN A 824 21.45 -0.17 -6.91
C ASN A 824 21.89 0.86 -7.97
N ALA A 825 21.64 0.62 -9.26
CA ALA A 825 21.96 1.54 -10.34
C ALA A 825 20.89 2.64 -10.55
N VAL A 826 19.73 2.56 -9.88
CA VAL A 826 18.61 3.51 -10.07
C VAL A 826 19.06 4.96 -9.85
N SER A 827 19.79 5.22 -8.77
CA SER A 827 20.30 6.57 -8.46
C SER A 827 21.27 7.10 -9.52
N GLN A 828 22.09 6.22 -10.10
CA GLN A 828 23.04 6.57 -11.16
C GLN A 828 22.32 6.88 -12.48
N VAL A 829 21.34 6.06 -12.86
CA VAL A 829 20.52 6.27 -14.05
C VAL A 829 19.75 7.59 -13.91
N LEU A 830 19.07 7.80 -12.79
CA LEU A 830 18.33 9.03 -12.51
C LEU A 830 19.22 10.28 -12.58
N ALA A 831 20.42 10.23 -12.00
CA ALA A 831 21.37 11.33 -12.06
C ALA A 831 21.84 11.63 -13.48
N SER A 832 22.04 10.58 -14.31
CA SER A 832 22.42 10.73 -15.71
C SER A 832 21.28 11.32 -16.53
N VAL A 833 20.05 10.83 -16.33
CA VAL A 833 18.84 11.35 -16.96
C VAL A 833 18.63 12.83 -16.63
N GLN A 834 18.75 13.19 -15.34
CA GLN A 834 18.52 14.56 -14.87
C GLN A 834 19.60 15.55 -15.33
N ASN A 835 20.87 15.16 -15.32
CA ASN A 835 21.99 16.09 -15.54
C ASN A 835 22.50 16.11 -16.98
N GLU A 836 22.24 15.07 -17.76
CA GLU A 836 22.77 14.94 -19.13
C GLU A 836 21.63 14.85 -20.15
N VAL A 837 20.78 13.83 -20.04
CA VAL A 837 19.80 13.48 -21.08
C VAL A 837 18.71 14.54 -21.23
N LEU A 838 17.99 14.86 -20.15
CA LEU A 838 16.87 15.83 -20.21
C LEU A 838 17.33 17.26 -20.56
N PRO A 839 18.47 17.76 -20.05
CA PRO A 839 19.03 19.04 -20.50
C PRO A 839 19.38 19.07 -22.00
N LEU A 840 19.93 17.98 -22.55
CA LEU A 840 20.19 17.86 -23.99
C LEU A 840 18.89 17.85 -24.78
N LEU A 841 17.91 17.06 -24.34
CA LEU A 841 16.59 16.97 -24.97
C LEU A 841 15.87 18.33 -25.01
N ARG A 842 15.97 19.13 -23.94
CA ARG A 842 15.44 20.52 -23.92
C ARG A 842 16.16 21.44 -24.90
N ALA A 843 17.44 21.24 -25.14
CA ALA A 843 18.21 22.04 -26.09
C ALA A 843 17.74 21.78 -27.53
N ASP A 844 17.41 20.53 -27.84
CA ASP A 844 16.88 20.11 -29.14
C ASP A 844 15.40 20.49 -29.31
N TYR A 845 14.62 20.46 -28.22
CA TYR A 845 13.19 20.79 -28.20
C TYR A 845 12.87 21.94 -27.21
N PRO A 846 13.01 23.22 -27.64
CA PRO A 846 12.78 24.36 -26.77
C PRO A 846 11.33 24.46 -26.26
N GLY A 847 11.18 24.65 -24.95
CA GLY A 847 9.87 24.69 -24.29
C GLY A 847 9.48 23.38 -23.60
N LEU A 848 10.28 22.32 -23.79
CA LEU A 848 10.07 21.03 -23.13
C LEU A 848 10.28 21.14 -21.62
N THR A 849 9.29 20.67 -20.88
CA THR A 849 9.29 20.56 -19.42
C THR A 849 9.13 19.10 -19.02
N TRP A 850 9.52 18.77 -17.80
CA TRP A 850 9.37 17.41 -17.29
C TRP A 850 9.12 17.38 -15.79
N SER A 851 8.49 16.30 -15.33
CA SER A 851 8.46 15.88 -13.92
C SER A 851 8.94 14.44 -13.78
N PHE A 852 9.44 14.11 -12.61
CA PHE A 852 9.85 12.75 -12.26
C PHE A 852 8.73 12.15 -11.41
N GLU A 853 8.24 10.99 -11.85
CA GLU A 853 7.21 10.19 -11.23
C GLU A 853 7.76 8.79 -10.91
N GLY A 854 6.90 7.89 -10.43
CA GLY A 854 7.26 6.51 -10.09
C GLY A 854 7.90 6.37 -8.71
N SER A 855 8.42 5.19 -8.41
CA SER A 855 8.80 4.81 -7.05
C SER A 855 9.93 5.69 -6.46
N GLN A 856 10.83 6.21 -7.31
CA GLN A 856 11.87 7.14 -6.90
C GLN A 856 11.34 8.52 -6.47
N ALA A 857 10.26 9.01 -7.10
CA ALA A 857 9.64 10.27 -6.72
C ALA A 857 9.01 10.16 -5.32
N ASP A 858 8.25 9.09 -5.09
CA ASP A 858 7.63 8.75 -3.81
C ASP A 858 8.67 8.52 -2.70
N MET A 859 9.76 7.83 -3.05
CA MET A 859 10.89 7.62 -2.14
C MET A 859 11.53 8.95 -1.74
N ARG A 860 11.72 9.87 -2.68
CA ARG A 860 12.31 11.19 -2.41
C ARG A 860 11.38 12.06 -1.54
N GLU A 861 10.08 12.09 -1.83
CA GLU A 861 9.09 12.77 -0.99
C GLU A 861 9.09 12.21 0.43
N SER A 862 8.99 10.88 0.56
CA SER A 862 8.96 10.16 1.84
C SER A 862 10.24 10.39 2.64
N THR A 863 11.41 10.27 2.00
CA THR A 863 12.72 10.45 2.64
C THR A 863 12.93 11.90 3.09
N ASN A 864 12.51 12.87 2.28
CA ASN A 864 12.58 14.30 2.65
C ASN A 864 11.69 14.60 3.87
N SER A 865 10.45 14.08 3.88
CA SER A 865 9.55 14.21 5.02
C SER A 865 10.16 13.57 6.28
N LEU A 866 10.66 12.33 6.17
CA LEU A 866 11.32 11.63 7.27
C LEU A 866 12.53 12.38 7.81
N TRP A 867 13.42 12.91 6.97
CA TRP A 867 14.57 13.69 7.41
C TRP A 867 14.17 15.00 8.09
N SER A 868 13.12 15.67 7.58
CA SER A 868 12.60 16.89 8.19
C SER A 868 12.01 16.61 9.58
N GLY A 869 11.21 15.55 9.70
CA GLY A 869 10.61 15.12 10.96
C GLY A 869 11.65 14.60 11.94
N PHE A 870 12.62 13.80 11.48
CA PHE A 870 13.74 13.32 12.29
C PHE A 870 14.59 14.47 12.83
N SER A 871 14.87 15.50 12.03
CA SER A 871 15.59 16.71 12.48
C SER A 871 14.83 17.45 13.58
N MET A 872 13.50 17.56 13.46
CA MET A 872 12.66 18.13 14.51
C MET A 872 12.66 17.26 15.77
N ALA A 873 12.51 15.94 15.65
CA ALA A 873 12.57 15.01 16.77
C ALA A 873 13.92 15.10 17.49
N MET A 874 15.02 15.18 16.75
CA MET A 874 16.37 15.35 17.30
C MET A 874 16.52 16.65 18.09
N LEU A 875 15.90 17.75 17.65
CA LEU A 875 15.87 19.01 18.41
C LEU A 875 15.09 18.84 19.72
N ILE A 876 13.93 18.18 19.69
CA ILE A 876 13.11 17.93 20.88
C ILE A 876 13.85 16.97 21.85
N ILE A 877 14.46 15.89 21.34
CA ILE A 877 15.28 14.97 22.12
C ILE A 877 16.46 15.73 22.74
N TYR A 878 17.15 16.58 21.99
CA TYR A 878 18.21 17.45 22.52
C TYR A 878 17.69 18.31 23.69
N ALA A 879 16.54 18.96 23.53
CA ALA A 879 15.94 19.79 24.57
C ALA A 879 15.57 18.98 25.82
N LEU A 880 14.97 17.80 25.65
CA LEU A 880 14.64 16.89 26.74
C LEU A 880 15.89 16.43 27.49
N LEU A 881 16.94 16.02 26.78
CA LEU A 881 18.22 15.64 27.37
C LEU A 881 18.90 16.81 28.08
N ALA A 882 18.83 18.02 27.51
CA ALA A 882 19.38 19.22 28.14
C ALA A 882 18.72 19.51 29.49
N ILE A 883 17.40 19.30 29.58
CA ILE A 883 16.63 19.42 30.84
C ILE A 883 16.97 18.26 31.79
N ALA A 884 17.09 17.04 31.27
CA ALA A 884 17.45 15.87 32.06
C ALA A 884 18.80 16.07 32.77
N PHE A 885 19.83 16.48 32.03
CA PHE A 885 21.18 16.72 32.54
C PHE A 885 21.42 18.09 33.15
N SER A 886 20.51 19.05 32.96
CA SER A 886 20.74 20.46 33.30
C SER A 886 22.03 21.02 32.64
N SER A 887 22.28 20.62 31.39
CA SER A 887 23.49 20.97 30.63
C SER A 887 23.19 21.04 29.13
N TYR A 888 23.75 22.04 28.43
CA TYR A 888 23.64 22.17 26.97
C TYR A 888 24.68 21.34 26.22
N SER A 889 25.79 20.95 26.85
CA SER A 889 26.90 20.27 26.17
C SER A 889 26.80 18.74 26.26
N GLN A 890 26.28 18.21 27.37
CA GLN A 890 26.15 16.76 27.57
C GLN A 890 25.18 16.05 26.62
N PRO A 891 24.04 16.64 26.21
CA PRO A 891 23.17 16.03 25.20
C PRO A 891 23.89 15.68 23.89
N ILE A 892 24.87 16.49 23.47
CA ILE A 892 25.65 16.23 22.25
C ILE A 892 26.41 14.90 22.34
N ILE A 893 26.87 14.52 23.54
CA ILE A 893 27.52 13.22 23.77
C ILE A 893 26.54 12.09 23.46
N VAL A 894 25.31 12.17 23.96
CA VAL A 894 24.28 11.15 23.74
C VAL A 894 23.91 11.06 22.27
N LEU A 895 23.62 12.21 21.64
CA LEU A 895 23.20 12.26 20.24
C LEU A 895 24.31 11.78 19.27
N SER A 896 25.58 11.94 19.66
CA SER A 896 26.70 11.43 18.86
C SER A 896 26.77 9.91 18.77
N ALA A 897 26.05 9.16 19.63
CA ALA A 897 25.94 7.70 19.53
C ALA A 897 25.02 7.25 18.37
N ILE A 898 24.07 8.10 17.94
CA ILE A 898 23.06 7.74 16.93
C ILE A 898 23.68 7.44 15.55
N PRO A 899 24.59 8.27 15.00
CA PRO A 899 25.24 7.94 13.72
C PRO A 899 25.96 6.58 13.70
N PHE A 900 26.43 6.10 14.86
CA PHE A 900 27.04 4.78 14.94
C PHE A 900 26.01 3.65 14.93
N GLY A 901 24.77 3.88 15.36
CA GLY A 901 23.67 2.94 15.15
C GLY A 901 23.42 2.68 13.65
N ILE A 902 23.52 3.72 12.83
CA ILE A 902 23.39 3.63 11.36
C ILE A 902 24.46 2.70 10.77
N VAL A 903 25.70 2.76 11.28
CA VAL A 903 26.79 1.86 10.87
C VAL A 903 26.41 0.40 11.12
N GLY A 904 25.79 0.10 12.26
CA GLY A 904 25.27 -1.24 12.57
C GLY A 904 24.16 -1.68 11.61
N ALA A 905 23.21 -0.79 11.33
CA ALA A 905 22.12 -1.05 10.39
C ALA A 905 22.65 -1.41 8.99
N VAL A 906 23.59 -0.61 8.46
CA VAL A 906 24.23 -0.85 7.15
C VAL A 906 24.98 -2.17 7.13
N ILE A 907 25.78 -2.47 8.16
CA ILE A 907 26.49 -3.76 8.26
C ILE A 907 25.50 -4.93 8.30
N GLY A 908 24.38 -4.80 9.01
CA GLY A 908 23.34 -5.83 9.07
C GLY A 908 22.74 -6.14 7.69
N HIS A 909 22.43 -5.11 6.91
CA HIS A 909 21.92 -5.23 5.55
C HIS A 909 22.93 -5.94 4.64
N ILE A 910 24.20 -5.52 4.69
CA ILE A 910 25.29 -6.15 3.93
C ILE A 910 25.47 -7.63 4.30
N LEU A 911 25.41 -7.97 5.60
CA LEU A 911 25.62 -9.35 6.07
C LEU A 911 24.48 -10.29 5.66
N LEU A 912 23.25 -9.77 5.58
CA LEU A 912 22.06 -10.55 5.25
C LEU A 912 21.65 -10.46 3.77
N GLY A 913 22.31 -9.61 2.98
CA GLY A 913 22.04 -9.46 1.55
C GLY A 913 20.79 -8.64 1.22
N TYR A 914 20.37 -7.73 2.10
CA TYR A 914 19.23 -6.83 1.87
C TYR A 914 19.70 -5.44 1.43
N ASP A 915 18.98 -4.82 0.50
CA ASP A 915 19.16 -3.41 0.14
C ASP A 915 18.59 -2.47 1.21
N LEU A 916 19.07 -1.22 1.23
CA LEU A 916 18.44 -0.21 2.09
C LEU A 916 17.08 0.18 1.51
N SER A 917 16.09 0.31 2.38
CA SER A 917 14.77 0.83 1.98
C SER A 917 14.33 2.02 2.82
N VAL A 918 13.25 2.70 2.42
CA VAL A 918 12.58 3.69 3.28
C VAL A 918 12.18 3.06 4.61
N VAL A 919 11.78 1.79 4.58
CA VAL A 919 11.44 1.00 5.77
C VAL A 919 12.67 0.74 6.67
N SER A 920 13.85 0.51 6.08
CA SER A 920 15.13 0.48 6.81
C SER A 920 15.41 1.82 7.51
N LEU A 921 15.16 2.95 6.85
CA LEU A 921 15.32 4.29 7.43
C LEU A 921 14.38 4.52 8.63
N MET A 922 13.13 4.03 8.56
CA MET A 922 12.23 4.05 9.72
C MET A 922 12.81 3.26 10.90
N GLY A 923 13.44 2.12 10.64
CA GLY A 923 14.15 1.32 11.66
C GLY A 923 15.34 2.06 12.27
N VAL A 924 16.10 2.81 11.48
CA VAL A 924 17.18 3.69 11.95
C VAL A 924 16.63 4.84 12.82
N ILE A 925 15.50 5.42 12.44
CA ILE A 925 14.83 6.46 13.23
C ILE A 925 14.36 5.88 14.57
N ALA A 926 13.72 4.71 14.57
CA ALA A 926 13.33 3.98 15.78
C ALA A 926 14.52 3.67 16.69
N LEU A 927 15.63 3.21 16.11
CA LEU A 927 16.89 2.92 16.79
C LEU A 927 17.42 4.14 17.56
N SER A 928 17.28 5.34 17.01
CA SER A 928 17.80 6.56 17.64
C SER A 928 17.24 6.77 19.06
N GLY A 929 15.95 6.47 19.28
CA GLY A 929 15.31 6.56 20.59
C GLY A 929 15.88 5.57 21.59
N VAL A 930 16.06 4.32 21.17
CA VAL A 930 16.60 3.24 22.03
C VAL A 930 18.06 3.53 22.42
N VAL A 931 18.88 3.97 21.47
CA VAL A 931 20.30 4.32 21.69
C VAL A 931 20.48 5.49 22.66
N VAL A 932 19.55 6.45 22.62
CA VAL A 932 19.54 7.60 23.53
C VAL A 932 19.34 7.15 24.98
N ASN A 933 18.49 6.15 25.24
CA ASN A 933 18.20 5.66 26.60
C ASN A 933 19.46 5.17 27.33
N ASP A 934 20.18 4.22 26.73
CA ASP A 934 21.34 3.59 27.37
C ASP A 934 22.44 4.60 27.72
N SER A 935 22.68 5.53 26.80
CA SER A 935 23.62 6.64 26.98
C SER A 935 23.16 7.62 28.06
N LEU A 936 21.86 7.91 28.13
CA LEU A 936 21.27 8.83 29.10
C LEU A 936 21.52 8.35 30.53
N ILE A 937 21.17 7.10 30.82
CA ILE A 937 21.30 6.56 32.18
C ILE A 937 22.77 6.46 32.60
N MET A 938 23.68 6.13 31.67
CA MET A 938 25.11 6.10 31.98
C MET A 938 25.68 7.48 32.32
N ILE A 939 25.31 8.52 31.57
CA ILE A 939 25.76 9.89 31.85
C ILE A 939 25.13 10.43 33.14
N ASP A 940 23.85 10.16 33.40
CA ASP A 940 23.19 10.54 34.66
C ASP A 940 23.92 9.92 35.87
N TYR A 941 24.25 8.63 35.79
CA TYR A 941 25.00 7.94 36.84
C TYR A 941 26.40 8.55 37.04
N ALA A 942 27.13 8.82 35.96
CA ALA A 942 28.44 9.46 36.03
C ALA A 942 28.37 10.86 36.65
N ASN A 943 27.34 11.63 36.32
CA ASN A 943 27.09 12.95 36.90
C ASN A 943 26.81 12.88 38.40
N LYS A 944 26.02 11.91 38.86
CA LYS A 944 25.80 11.68 40.30
C LYS A 944 27.11 11.30 41.01
N GLN A 945 27.93 10.44 40.41
CA GLN A 945 29.20 10.02 41.02
C GLN A 945 30.27 11.12 41.06
N ARG A 946 30.21 12.10 40.16
CA ARG A 946 31.10 13.27 40.18
C ARG A 946 31.01 14.10 41.47
N GLU A 947 29.91 14.00 42.22
CA GLU A 947 29.80 14.70 43.51
C GLU A 947 30.81 14.19 44.55
N THR A 948 31.27 12.94 44.41
CA THR A 948 32.15 12.29 45.38
C THR A 948 33.46 11.75 44.79
N SER A 949 33.54 11.57 43.47
CA SER A 949 34.67 10.95 42.76
C SER A 949 35.25 11.87 41.69
N SER A 950 36.50 11.61 41.26
CA SER A 950 37.07 12.35 40.12
C SER A 950 36.31 12.07 38.82
N VAL A 951 36.37 12.98 37.85
CA VAL A 951 35.68 12.82 36.55
C VAL A 951 36.03 11.49 35.87
N TYR A 952 37.30 11.10 35.91
CA TYR A 952 37.76 9.83 35.36
C TYR A 952 37.15 8.63 36.09
N GLU A 953 37.21 8.62 37.42
CA GLU A 953 36.66 7.53 38.23
C GLU A 953 35.15 7.43 38.08
N ALA A 954 34.45 8.57 38.03
CA ALA A 954 33.00 8.64 37.91
C ALA A 954 32.49 7.99 36.61
N ILE A 955 33.07 8.34 35.44
CA ILE A 955 32.65 7.75 34.16
C ILE A 955 33.15 6.32 33.99
N HIS A 956 34.33 5.99 34.52
CA HIS A 956 34.86 4.63 34.48
C HIS A 956 34.00 3.68 35.32
N GLU A 957 33.64 4.06 36.55
CA GLU A 957 32.73 3.28 37.40
C GLU A 957 31.31 3.22 36.80
N ALA A 958 30.83 4.31 36.19
CA ALA A 958 29.57 4.31 35.46
C ALA A 958 29.57 3.29 34.32
N GLY A 959 30.62 3.26 33.50
CA GLY A 959 30.76 2.31 32.39
C GLY A 959 30.83 0.86 32.85
N LEU A 960 31.50 0.57 33.97
CA LEU A 960 31.56 -0.77 34.55
C LEU A 960 30.22 -1.24 35.10
N ARG A 961 29.51 -0.37 35.82
CA ARG A 961 28.20 -0.69 36.40
C ARG A 961 27.12 -0.82 35.34
N ARG A 962 27.15 0.01 34.30
CA ARG A 962 26.15 0.00 33.22
C ARG A 962 26.38 -1.08 32.17
N PHE A 963 27.56 -1.72 32.14
CA PHE A 963 27.83 -2.81 31.20
C PHE A 963 26.80 -3.95 31.27
N ARG A 964 26.39 -4.37 32.47
CA ARG A 964 25.38 -5.44 32.62
C ARG A 964 23.99 -5.00 32.12
N PRO A 965 23.40 -3.87 32.60
CA PRO A 965 22.12 -3.39 32.09
C PRO A 965 22.11 -3.18 30.57
N ILE A 966 23.10 -2.46 30.01
CA ILE A 966 23.13 -2.12 28.59
C ILE A 966 23.23 -3.40 27.72
N MET A 967 24.08 -4.36 28.09
CA MET A 967 24.17 -5.64 27.36
C MET A 967 22.87 -6.44 27.44
N LEU A 968 22.20 -6.41 28.59
CA LEU A 968 20.93 -7.11 28.78
C LEU A 968 19.87 -6.50 27.86
N THR A 969 19.72 -5.17 27.86
CA THR A 969 18.82 -4.44 26.96
C THR A 969 19.08 -4.80 25.50
N THR A 970 20.35 -4.73 25.08
CA THR A 970 20.78 -5.10 23.73
C THR A 970 20.36 -6.51 23.35
N LEU A 971 20.64 -7.49 24.22
CA LEU A 971 20.33 -8.88 23.98
C LEU A 971 18.83 -9.13 23.97
N THR A 972 18.06 -8.48 24.85
CA THR A 972 16.60 -8.61 24.85
C THR A 972 15.97 -7.94 23.65
N THR A 973 16.47 -6.79 23.19
CA THR A 973 15.92 -6.12 22.01
C THR A 973 16.29 -6.85 20.73
N PHE A 974 17.58 -7.18 20.54
CA PHE A 974 18.02 -7.98 19.41
C PHE A 974 17.36 -9.37 19.40
N GLY A 975 17.33 -10.04 20.55
CA GLY A 975 16.68 -11.34 20.73
C GLY A 975 15.18 -11.31 20.50
N GLY A 976 14.50 -10.23 20.89
CA GLY A 976 13.06 -10.03 20.63
C GLY A 976 12.75 -9.80 19.15
N LEU A 977 13.66 -9.17 18.41
CA LEU A 977 13.55 -8.98 16.96
C LEU A 977 14.09 -10.16 16.14
N THR A 978 14.87 -11.06 16.73
CA THR A 978 15.52 -12.17 16.03
C THR A 978 14.52 -13.07 15.28
N PRO A 979 13.36 -13.47 15.85
CA PRO A 979 12.39 -14.26 15.11
C PRO A 979 11.94 -13.59 13.81
N ILE A 980 11.73 -12.27 13.81
CA ILE A 980 11.36 -11.51 12.60
C ILE A 980 12.52 -11.44 11.61
N ILE A 981 13.75 -11.19 12.09
CA ILE A 981 14.93 -11.08 11.22
C ILE A 981 15.20 -12.40 10.48
N LEU A 982 14.83 -13.54 11.07
CA LEU A 982 15.01 -14.88 10.52
C LEU A 982 13.73 -15.46 9.90
N GLU A 983 12.66 -14.67 9.83
CA GLU A 983 11.41 -15.09 9.22
C GLU A 983 11.60 -15.26 7.71
N THR A 984 11.06 -16.34 7.16
CA THR A 984 11.17 -16.68 5.74
C THR A 984 9.86 -16.51 4.99
N SER A 985 8.75 -16.25 5.69
CA SER A 985 7.47 -15.95 5.06
C SER A 985 7.55 -14.66 4.24
N SER A 986 7.11 -14.73 2.98
CA SER A 986 7.02 -13.58 2.05
C SER A 986 6.16 -12.44 2.62
N GLN A 987 5.18 -12.76 3.47
CA GLN A 987 4.32 -11.75 4.08
C GLN A 987 5.05 -10.86 5.12
N ALA A 988 6.17 -11.32 5.70
CA ALA A 988 6.98 -10.57 6.65
C ALA A 988 8.09 -9.74 5.98
N GLU A 989 8.34 -9.96 4.69
CA GLU A 989 9.48 -9.41 3.93
C GLU A 989 9.51 -7.88 3.91
N TYR A 990 8.33 -7.23 3.87
CA TYR A 990 8.20 -5.76 3.97
C TYR A 990 8.83 -5.15 5.24
N LEU A 991 9.03 -5.95 6.29
CA LEU A 991 9.41 -5.47 7.63
C LEU A 991 10.79 -5.94 8.07
N ILE A 992 11.30 -7.00 7.45
CA ILE A 992 12.65 -7.53 7.73
C ILE A 992 13.70 -6.40 7.66
N PRO A 993 13.72 -5.50 6.65
CA PRO A 993 14.72 -4.43 6.58
C PRO A 993 14.64 -3.43 7.76
N MET A 994 13.44 -3.18 8.31
CA MET A 994 13.27 -2.38 9.53
C MET A 994 13.87 -3.11 10.74
N ALA A 995 13.54 -4.39 10.90
CA ALA A 995 14.02 -5.21 12.00
C ALA A 995 15.54 -5.40 11.97
N ILE A 996 16.14 -5.55 10.78
CA ILE A 996 17.60 -5.59 10.58
C ILE A 996 18.22 -4.27 11.04
N SER A 997 17.67 -3.13 10.58
CA SER A 997 18.18 -1.80 10.91
C SER A 997 18.18 -1.54 12.42
N LEU A 998 17.07 -1.87 13.08
CA LEU A 998 16.92 -1.71 14.52
C LEU A 998 17.79 -2.72 15.30
N GLY A 999 17.74 -3.99 14.94
CA GLY A 999 18.44 -5.08 15.64
C GLY A 999 19.96 -4.94 15.57
N PHE A 1000 20.53 -4.96 14.36
CA PHE A 1000 21.98 -4.81 14.18
C PHE A 1000 22.45 -3.41 14.60
N GLY A 1001 21.61 -2.40 14.40
CA GLY A 1001 21.84 -1.06 14.89
C GLY A 1001 22.07 -1.00 16.39
N ILE A 1002 21.23 -1.67 17.21
CA ILE A 1002 21.37 -1.72 18.67
C ILE A 1002 22.64 -2.49 19.07
N VAL A 1003 22.88 -3.67 18.48
CA VAL A 1003 24.08 -4.47 18.79
C VAL A 1003 25.38 -3.67 18.59
N PHE A 1004 25.44 -2.95 17.48
CA PHE A 1004 26.61 -2.13 17.15
C PHE A 1004 26.66 -0.86 18.01
N ALA A 1005 25.52 -0.17 18.17
CA ALA A 1005 25.42 1.02 19.01
C ALA A 1005 25.86 0.71 20.45
N THR A 1006 25.51 -0.43 21.02
CA THR A 1006 25.94 -0.83 22.37
C THR A 1006 27.45 -0.94 22.51
N SER A 1007 28.11 -1.54 21.53
CA SER A 1007 29.58 -1.63 21.50
C SER A 1007 30.21 -0.22 21.51
N ILE A 1008 29.56 0.72 20.82
CA ILE A 1008 29.99 2.11 20.74
C ILE A 1008 29.63 2.90 22.01
N ILE A 1009 28.45 2.72 22.59
CA ILE A 1009 28.02 3.38 23.84
C ILE A 1009 28.97 3.00 24.98
N LEU A 1010 29.31 1.72 25.12
CA LEU A 1010 30.17 1.24 26.21
C LEU A 1010 31.62 1.75 26.11
N VAL A 1011 32.09 2.15 24.93
CA VAL A 1011 33.48 2.55 24.68
C VAL A 1011 33.63 4.04 24.40
N ILE A 1012 32.85 4.57 23.45
CA ILE A 1012 32.98 5.93 22.89
C ILE A 1012 32.31 6.96 23.78
N VAL A 1013 31.12 6.70 24.34
CA VAL A 1013 30.44 7.67 25.21
C VAL A 1013 31.29 8.03 26.44
N PRO A 1014 31.96 7.08 27.14
CA PRO A 1014 32.90 7.40 28.21
C PRO A 1014 34.09 8.24 27.74
N CYS A 1015 34.63 7.94 26.54
CA CYS A 1015 35.72 8.71 25.95
C CYS A 1015 35.30 10.14 25.63
N LEU A 1016 34.15 10.33 25.00
CA LEU A 1016 33.57 11.63 24.66
C LEU A 1016 33.27 12.46 25.90
N TYR A 1017 32.76 11.83 26.97
CA TYR A 1017 32.53 12.48 28.25
C TYR A 1017 33.82 13.07 28.83
N LEU A 1018 34.93 12.33 28.74
CA LEU A 1018 36.23 12.84 29.16
C LEU A 1018 36.81 13.91 28.22
N VAL A 1019 36.65 13.75 26.89
CA VAL A 1019 37.10 14.73 25.89
C VAL A 1019 36.38 16.07 26.08
N LEU A 1020 35.08 16.05 26.34
CA LEU A 1020 34.30 17.26 26.59
C LEU A 1020 34.80 17.99 27.84
N GLU A 1021 35.18 17.25 28.89
CA GLU A 1021 35.81 17.83 30.07
C GLU A 1021 37.21 18.38 29.78
N ASP A 1022 38.01 17.70 28.97
CA ASP A 1022 39.32 18.24 28.57
C ASP A 1022 39.16 19.55 27.83
N VAL A 1023 38.22 19.65 26.89
CA VAL A 1023 37.97 20.90 26.15
C VAL A 1023 37.56 22.01 27.10
N SER A 1024 36.66 21.72 28.05
CA SER A 1024 36.25 22.66 29.11
C SER A 1024 37.45 23.13 29.96
N LEU A 1025 38.31 22.21 30.41
CA LEU A 1025 39.50 22.51 31.21
C LEU A 1025 40.60 23.19 30.42
N LEU A 1026 40.73 22.90 29.13
CA LEU A 1026 41.73 23.51 28.26
C LEU A 1026 41.35 24.96 27.97
N ILE A 1027 40.06 25.25 27.78
CA ILE A 1027 39.52 26.62 27.65
C ILE A 1027 39.67 27.41 28.96
N LYS A 1028 39.45 26.80 30.13
CA LYS A 1028 39.50 27.50 31.43
C LYS A 1028 40.89 27.60 32.05
N GLU A 1029 41.69 26.55 31.94
CA GLU A 1029 42.92 26.36 32.74
C GLU A 1029 44.13 25.87 31.93
N GLY A 1030 44.00 25.62 30.62
CA GLY A 1030 45.09 25.09 29.78
C GLY A 1030 45.55 23.68 30.16
N ARG A 1031 44.69 22.87 30.78
CA ARG A 1031 44.99 21.51 31.28
C ARG A 1031 44.00 20.49 30.74
N ILE A 1032 44.37 19.21 30.85
CA ILE A 1032 43.62 18.04 30.40
C ILE A 1032 43.40 17.11 31.61
N VAL A 1033 42.29 16.37 31.66
CA VAL A 1033 41.98 15.42 32.76
C VAL A 1033 43.08 14.36 32.86
N LYS A 1034 43.69 14.20 34.04
CA LYS A 1034 44.70 13.16 34.31
C LYS A 1034 44.12 12.06 35.20
N ARG A 1035 44.42 10.80 34.89
CA ARG A 1035 44.25 9.67 35.81
C ARG A 1035 45.07 9.98 37.07
N LYS A 1036 44.43 9.99 38.25
CA LYS A 1036 45.15 10.07 39.53
C LYS A 1036 46.07 8.86 39.60
N ALA A 1037 47.38 9.09 39.55
CA ALA A 1037 48.35 8.04 39.84
C ALA A 1037 48.15 7.60 41.29
N GLU A 1038 48.13 6.29 41.52
CA GLU A 1038 48.11 5.69 42.84
C GLU A 1038 49.13 6.38 43.75
N VAL A 1039 48.65 7.08 44.77
CA VAL A 1039 49.49 7.39 45.93
C VAL A 1039 49.66 6.07 46.66
N THR A 1040 50.73 5.37 46.29
CA THR A 1040 51.17 4.17 46.99
C THR A 1040 51.50 4.56 48.43
N LYS A 1041 50.84 3.84 49.35
CA LYS A 1041 51.14 3.66 50.77
C LYS A 1041 52.55 4.11 51.20
N ALA A 1042 52.58 5.00 52.19
CA ALA A 1042 53.45 4.85 53.35
C ALA A 1042 52.54 4.57 54.56
#